data_AF-A0A9P5WY08-F1
#
_entry.id   AF-A0A9P5WY08-F1
#
_cell.length_a   1.000
_cell.length_b   1.000
_cell.length_c   1.000
_cell.angle_alpha   90.00
_cell.angle_beta   90.00
_cell.angle_gamma   90.00
#
_symmetry.space_group_name_H-M   'P 1'
#
loop_
_entity.id
_entity.type
_entity.pdbx_description
1 polymer ?
#
loop_
_entity_poly.entity_id
_entity_poly.type
_entity_poly.pdbx_seq_one_letter_code
_entity_poly.pdbx_strand_id
1 'polypeptide(L)'
;MLLTIKQMECDQDGLAEALPVCVGSPLGIHSYLSMIGLYFEPRYKFLVCPDCGIALTSNSAPAHVRTNHPACKTSVNNAIFAKTCKELGIVATLPTINAIVDAITGLKLYPDALQCAAGSCDKVYGSVGSMKQHHRNHHHDVPLPRSWPSTPAQRLDNALHSTLFPVIVPPNPSAPPSLAWLNALDTTNAKAIKSDPLAVSDPRDLNQWLRSTNWATHVQGYDVDFLRSLVAYPADKEFPWLREAVVQKFIADAQLIEKTPLLALQKLNTENPAKTGISNQPFRVHQNGAQTLTKYCVEPTSLIAFLLRDPVDYKLPLCSRTLEAIKKLKSLPRSSPVQDYMDCIQKLLFTVFSTSWTPTDQNSLGDPVHCYLALSSIKRDHRWADPKDVTGPLAKLTYVLRLVVLREAHKSPDVSAAIDSLSSMYTEKVESPFNTIRTLQHLASDIAYTTVGMPAVFWKDDDFQEAVFRGGSIKMSQVRGMARSLLFATYNLMVDKVFLGYHFMAPAERVVDDLTDDTPGGCFLDNPSNSFLEKYHHSLIQTILRDPALSRQFILGFHPNSGEPLWNIPRLRLWYRHFCDLQLHLAALVELLAGAPARGTELTCLQYRNTPSQLRGFYKMHNRWVIICRYNKTSANTGHEKLIPHPVDPFTGSMFFHSLIFG
;
A
#
# COMPACT_ATOMS: atom_id res chain seq x y z
N MET A 1 -33.36 -4.23 27.47
CA MET A 1 -34.06 -3.12 28.15
C MET A 1 -34.34 -2.08 27.09
N LEU A 2 -35.62 -1.93 26.74
CA LEU A 2 -36.13 -1.02 25.71
C LEU A 2 -35.69 0.42 25.99
N LEU A 3 -34.97 1.04 25.06
CA LEU A 3 -34.74 2.48 25.06
C LEU A 3 -35.14 3.04 23.70
N THR A 4 -36.40 3.45 23.70
CA THR A 4 -37.05 4.55 23.00
C THR A 4 -36.16 5.37 22.05
N ILE A 5 -36.53 5.33 20.78
CA ILE A 5 -36.19 6.29 19.75
C ILE A 5 -36.67 7.67 20.23
N LYS A 6 -35.75 8.49 20.74
CA LYS A 6 -35.94 9.94 20.75
C LYS A 6 -35.29 10.45 19.47
N GLN A 7 -36.12 10.98 18.57
CA GLN A 7 -35.67 11.89 17.53
C GLN A 7 -34.77 12.94 18.19
N MET A 8 -33.47 12.83 17.96
CA MET A 8 -32.59 13.98 18.10
C MET A 8 -32.88 14.85 16.90
N GLU A 9 -33.74 15.85 17.13
CA GLU A 9 -33.67 17.13 16.43
C GLU A 9 -32.21 17.59 16.56
N CYS A 10 -31.42 17.34 15.53
CA CYS A 10 -30.08 17.87 15.41
C CYS A 10 -30.24 19.25 14.79
N ASP A 11 -29.85 20.26 15.57
CA ASP A 11 -29.83 21.67 15.25
C ASP A 11 -29.51 21.93 13.76
N GLN A 12 -30.51 22.44 13.04
CA GLN A 12 -30.41 22.90 11.65
C GLN A 12 -29.74 24.27 11.51
N ASP A 13 -29.13 24.80 12.58
CA ASP A 13 -28.53 26.13 12.56
C ASP A 13 -27.09 26.08 12.03
N GLY A 14 -26.98 26.13 10.70
CA GLY A 14 -25.71 26.41 10.02
C GLY A 14 -25.60 25.99 8.55
N LEU A 15 -26.59 25.28 7.99
CA LEU A 15 -26.61 24.99 6.55
C LEU A 15 -27.25 26.16 5.80
N ALA A 16 -26.43 27.18 5.49
CA ALA A 16 -26.80 28.21 4.53
C ALA A 16 -27.39 27.55 3.27
N GLU A 17 -28.58 27.96 2.84
CA GLU A 17 -29.26 27.48 1.63
C GLU A 17 -28.28 27.44 0.45
N ALA A 18 -27.82 26.23 0.11
CA ALA A 18 -26.77 26.03 -0.87
C ALA A 18 -27.39 25.94 -2.28
N LEU A 19 -27.16 27.00 -3.06
CA LEU A 19 -27.61 27.25 -4.43
C LEU A 19 -27.10 26.20 -5.45
N PRO A 20 -27.80 25.99 -6.59
CA PRO A 20 -27.52 24.92 -7.56
C PRO A 20 -26.16 25.04 -8.25
N VAL A 21 -25.51 23.90 -8.53
CA VAL A 21 -24.28 23.79 -9.33
C VAL A 21 -24.69 23.58 -10.79
N CYS A 22 -24.16 24.41 -11.70
CA CYS A 22 -24.47 24.28 -13.12
C CYS A 22 -23.61 23.21 -13.80
N VAL A 23 -24.26 22.37 -14.61
CA VAL A 23 -23.60 21.57 -15.65
C VAL A 23 -23.36 22.50 -16.83
N GLY A 24 -22.11 22.65 -17.28
CA GLY A 24 -21.70 23.52 -18.37
C GLY A 24 -20.75 22.79 -19.32
N SER A 25 -19.93 23.51 -20.11
CA SER A 25 -18.81 22.85 -20.81
C SER A 25 -17.87 22.19 -19.78
N PRO A 26 -17.34 20.98 -20.05
CA PRO A 26 -16.53 20.26 -19.09
C PRO A 26 -15.25 21.03 -18.78
N LEU A 27 -14.92 21.14 -17.49
CA LEU A 27 -13.64 21.69 -17.07
C LEU A 27 -12.51 20.78 -17.54
N GLY A 28 -11.39 21.40 -17.92
CA GLY A 28 -10.15 20.68 -18.14
C GLY A 28 -9.61 20.09 -16.84
N ILE A 29 -9.12 18.85 -16.94
CA ILE A 29 -8.51 18.12 -15.81
C ILE A 29 -7.00 18.06 -16.03
N HIS A 30 -6.24 18.49 -15.03
CA HIS A 30 -4.80 18.31 -14.97
C HIS A 30 -4.45 17.58 -13.68
N SER A 31 -3.61 16.55 -13.75
CA SER A 31 -3.31 15.64 -12.63
C SER A 31 -2.90 16.37 -11.35
N TYR A 32 -2.07 17.41 -11.47
CA TYR A 32 -1.65 18.22 -10.34
C TYR A 32 -2.74 19.19 -9.83
N LEU A 33 -3.53 19.80 -10.73
CA LEU A 33 -4.56 20.76 -10.31
C LEU A 33 -5.70 20.05 -9.59
N SER A 34 -6.15 18.91 -10.12
CA SER A 34 -7.19 18.09 -9.47
C SER A 34 -6.73 17.54 -8.12
N MET A 35 -5.43 17.27 -7.95
CA MET A 35 -4.85 16.93 -6.64
C MET A 35 -5.05 18.02 -5.59
N ILE A 36 -5.02 19.29 -5.99
CA ILE A 36 -5.20 20.46 -5.10
C ILE A 36 -6.62 21.03 -5.13
N GLY A 37 -7.56 20.33 -5.77
CA GLY A 37 -8.97 20.71 -5.82
C GLY A 37 -9.30 21.85 -6.78
N LEU A 38 -8.42 22.10 -7.74
CA LEU A 38 -8.63 23.10 -8.79
C LEU A 38 -8.78 22.42 -10.15
N TYR A 39 -9.57 23.05 -10.98
CA TYR A 39 -9.84 22.62 -12.36
C TYR A 39 -9.62 23.84 -13.27
N PHE A 40 -9.48 23.65 -14.58
CA PHE A 40 -9.23 24.78 -15.49
C PHE A 40 -10.34 24.95 -16.53
N GLU A 41 -10.75 26.19 -16.77
CA GLU A 41 -11.69 26.54 -17.85
C GLU A 41 -10.89 26.85 -19.12
N PRO A 42 -10.92 25.98 -20.15
CA PRO A 42 -10.03 26.10 -21.30
C PRO A 42 -10.30 27.31 -22.19
N ARG A 43 -11.54 27.84 -22.22
CA ARG A 43 -11.92 28.98 -23.08
C ARG A 43 -11.40 30.30 -22.54
N TYR A 44 -11.61 30.53 -21.24
CA TYR A 44 -11.27 31.78 -20.56
C TYR A 44 -9.96 31.73 -19.79
N LYS A 45 -9.31 30.55 -19.75
CA LYS A 45 -7.96 30.33 -19.21
C LYS A 45 -7.83 30.73 -17.73
N PHE A 46 -8.85 30.52 -16.91
CA PHE A 46 -8.76 30.66 -15.46
C PHE A 46 -8.94 29.31 -14.75
N LEU A 47 -8.64 29.28 -13.46
CA LEU A 47 -8.88 28.13 -12.60
C LEU A 47 -10.26 28.23 -11.95
N VAL A 48 -10.88 27.11 -11.65
CA VAL A 48 -12.17 27.02 -10.96
C VAL A 48 -11.97 26.24 -9.67
N CYS A 49 -12.41 26.84 -8.56
CA CYS A 49 -12.63 26.13 -7.31
C CYS A 49 -14.12 25.77 -7.20
N PRO A 50 -14.49 24.51 -7.43
CA PRO A 50 -15.90 24.11 -7.40
C PRO A 50 -16.50 24.19 -6.00
N ASP A 51 -15.72 23.89 -4.95
CA ASP A 51 -16.17 23.94 -3.57
C ASP A 51 -16.63 25.35 -3.16
N CYS A 52 -15.95 26.38 -3.67
CA CYS A 52 -16.31 27.77 -3.41
C CYS A 52 -17.17 28.40 -4.50
N GLY A 53 -17.33 27.72 -5.64
CA GLY A 53 -18.10 28.21 -6.78
C GLY A 53 -17.51 29.46 -7.44
N ILE A 54 -16.17 29.62 -7.42
CA ILE A 54 -15.47 30.82 -7.91
C ILE A 54 -14.32 30.49 -8.89
N ALA A 55 -14.03 31.47 -9.75
CA ALA A 55 -12.87 31.53 -10.61
C ALA A 55 -11.67 32.11 -9.85
N LEU A 56 -10.49 31.59 -10.18
CA LEU A 56 -9.22 31.93 -9.57
C LEU A 56 -8.18 32.16 -10.68
N THR A 57 -7.26 33.08 -10.40
CA THR A 57 -6.13 33.38 -11.28
C THR A 57 -4.90 32.58 -10.84
N SER A 58 -3.85 32.61 -11.63
CA SER A 58 -2.54 32.10 -11.22
C SER A 58 -2.00 32.76 -9.94
N ASN A 59 -2.46 33.98 -9.61
CA ASN A 59 -2.03 34.70 -8.41
C ASN A 59 -2.89 34.39 -7.18
N SER A 60 -4.21 34.26 -7.35
CA SER A 60 -5.14 34.11 -6.22
C SER A 60 -5.33 32.67 -5.76
N ALA A 61 -5.10 31.69 -6.64
CA ALA A 61 -5.34 30.28 -6.35
C ALA A 61 -4.53 29.70 -5.17
N PRO A 62 -3.20 29.91 -5.06
CA PRO A 62 -2.43 29.34 -3.95
C PRO A 62 -2.86 29.86 -2.58
N ALA A 63 -3.14 31.17 -2.49
CA ALA A 63 -3.65 31.78 -1.27
C ALA A 63 -5.03 31.24 -0.91
N HIS A 64 -5.92 31.16 -1.91
CA HIS A 64 -7.27 30.63 -1.75
C HIS A 64 -7.29 29.21 -1.18
N VAL A 65 -6.51 28.28 -1.76
CA VAL A 65 -6.47 26.87 -1.32
C VAL A 65 -6.02 26.78 0.14
N ARG A 66 -4.99 27.55 0.51
CA ARG A 66 -4.45 27.54 1.88
C ARG A 66 -5.45 28.08 2.91
N THR A 67 -6.21 29.12 2.58
CA THR A 67 -7.10 29.79 3.54
C THR A 67 -8.48 29.16 3.61
N ASN A 68 -9.03 28.69 2.49
CA ASN A 68 -10.42 28.23 2.42
C ASN A 68 -10.56 26.72 2.49
N HIS A 69 -9.48 25.95 2.28
CA HIS A 69 -9.51 24.48 2.27
C HIS A 69 -8.51 23.82 3.26
N PRO A 70 -8.43 24.25 4.53
CA PRO A 70 -7.45 23.71 5.49
C PRO A 70 -7.68 22.23 5.82
N ALA A 71 -8.94 21.76 5.78
CA ALA A 71 -9.32 20.39 6.10
C ALA A 71 -8.76 19.35 5.11
N CYS A 72 -8.53 19.76 3.85
CA CYS A 72 -7.97 18.88 2.81
C CYS A 72 -6.46 18.60 3.02
N LYS A 73 -5.77 19.35 3.90
CA LYS A 73 -4.32 19.26 4.18
C LYS A 73 -3.44 19.27 2.90
N THR A 74 -3.95 19.85 1.82
CA THR A 74 -3.24 19.84 0.54
C THR A 74 -2.24 20.98 0.47
N SER A 75 -0.95 20.67 0.33
CA SER A 75 0.09 21.68 0.17
C SER A 75 0.24 22.07 -1.32
N VAL A 76 0.19 23.37 -1.60
CA VAL A 76 0.45 23.89 -2.96
C VAL A 76 1.95 24.03 -3.13
N ASN A 77 2.56 23.12 -3.89
CA ASN A 77 3.91 23.29 -4.40
C ASN A 77 3.94 24.43 -5.44
N ASN A 78 4.38 25.61 -5.01
CA ASN A 78 4.38 26.82 -5.85
C ASN A 78 5.17 26.64 -7.17
N ALA A 79 6.25 25.86 -7.19
CA ALA A 79 7.04 25.65 -8.40
C ALA A 79 6.29 24.81 -9.44
N ILE A 80 5.68 23.69 -9.01
CA ILE A 80 4.86 22.85 -9.88
C ILE A 80 3.63 23.63 -10.33
N PHE A 81 2.97 24.34 -9.42
CA PHE A 81 1.80 25.16 -9.72
C PHE A 81 2.08 26.24 -10.78
N ALA A 82 3.17 27.00 -10.62
CA ALA A 82 3.57 28.04 -11.58
C ALA A 82 3.88 27.44 -12.96
N LYS A 83 4.57 26.30 -13.00
CA LYS A 83 4.85 25.56 -14.24
C LYS A 83 3.56 25.14 -14.94
N THR A 84 2.66 24.50 -14.21
CA THR A 84 1.34 24.06 -14.73
C THR A 84 0.50 25.24 -15.21
N CYS A 85 0.48 26.36 -14.49
CA CYS A 85 -0.23 27.56 -14.93
C CYS A 85 0.34 28.11 -16.25
N LYS A 86 1.68 28.11 -16.40
CA LYS A 86 2.33 28.53 -17.64
C LYS A 86 2.01 27.59 -18.81
N GLU A 87 2.04 26.28 -18.59
CA GLU A 87 1.72 25.26 -19.60
C GLU A 87 0.29 25.37 -20.10
N LEU A 88 -0.66 25.61 -19.19
CA LEU A 88 -2.09 25.73 -19.52
C LEU A 88 -2.49 27.14 -19.96
N GLY A 89 -1.58 28.11 -19.87
CA GLY A 89 -1.82 29.52 -20.22
C GLY A 89 -2.76 30.25 -19.27
N ILE A 90 -2.73 29.93 -17.98
CA ILE A 90 -3.64 30.48 -16.97
C ILE A 90 -3.40 31.99 -16.76
N VAL A 91 -4.49 32.76 -16.80
CA VAL A 91 -4.47 34.22 -16.69
C VAL A 91 -4.14 34.70 -15.28
N ALA A 92 -3.42 35.82 -15.20
CA ALA A 92 -3.11 36.53 -13.96
C ALA A 92 -4.26 37.44 -13.47
N THR A 93 -5.18 37.78 -14.36
CA THR A 93 -6.36 38.62 -14.11
C THR A 93 -7.58 37.99 -14.78
N LEU A 94 -8.72 37.98 -14.08
CA LEU A 94 -9.94 37.39 -14.64
C LEU A 94 -10.46 38.25 -15.82
N PRO A 95 -11.02 37.62 -16.87
CA PRO A 95 -11.62 38.34 -17.98
C PRO A 95 -12.97 38.95 -17.59
N THR A 96 -13.39 39.98 -18.33
CA THR A 96 -14.78 40.48 -18.25
C THR A 96 -15.65 39.73 -19.24
N ILE A 97 -16.79 39.20 -18.79
CA ILE A 97 -17.77 38.49 -19.63
C ILE A 97 -18.97 39.43 -19.85
N ASN A 98 -19.11 39.96 -21.06
CA ASN A 98 -20.14 40.93 -21.44
C ASN A 98 -21.18 40.35 -22.43
N ALA A 99 -21.25 39.03 -22.54
CA ALA A 99 -22.18 38.34 -23.44
C ALA A 99 -22.90 37.22 -22.70
N ILE A 100 -24.05 36.80 -23.25
CA ILE A 100 -24.69 35.55 -22.83
C ILE A 100 -23.78 34.40 -23.28
N VAL A 101 -23.30 33.59 -22.33
CA VAL A 101 -22.37 32.48 -22.57
C VAL A 101 -22.94 31.18 -22.03
N ASP A 102 -22.42 30.04 -22.47
CA ASP A 102 -22.73 28.78 -21.79
C ASP A 102 -22.30 28.87 -20.32
N ALA A 103 -23.12 28.32 -19.43
CA ALA A 103 -22.73 28.23 -18.04
C ALA A 103 -21.37 27.51 -17.90
N ILE A 104 -20.52 28.05 -17.04
CA ILE A 104 -19.21 27.50 -16.73
C ILE A 104 -19.36 26.51 -15.58
N THR A 105 -18.96 25.26 -15.81
CA THR A 105 -19.03 24.18 -14.84
C THR A 105 -18.26 24.54 -13.57
N GLY A 106 -18.81 24.22 -12.39
CA GLY A 106 -18.16 24.48 -11.10
C GLY A 106 -18.22 25.93 -10.61
N LEU A 107 -18.80 26.87 -11.36
CA LEU A 107 -19.15 28.20 -10.84
C LEU A 107 -20.57 28.23 -10.28
N LYS A 108 -20.79 29.11 -9.31
CA LYS A 108 -22.09 29.29 -8.66
C LYS A 108 -23.16 29.79 -9.64
N LEU A 109 -24.28 29.07 -9.72
CA LEU A 109 -25.44 29.45 -10.54
C LEU A 109 -26.49 30.21 -9.71
N TYR A 110 -27.02 31.28 -10.30
CA TYR A 110 -28.14 32.05 -9.80
C TYR A 110 -29.30 31.83 -10.77
N PRO A 111 -30.22 30.87 -10.51
CA PRO A 111 -31.26 30.50 -11.47
C PRO A 111 -32.26 31.64 -11.71
N ASP A 112 -32.50 32.45 -10.68
CA ASP A 112 -33.51 33.51 -10.68
C ASP A 112 -32.91 34.92 -10.57
N ALA A 113 -31.80 35.18 -11.26
CA ALA A 113 -31.21 36.52 -11.24
C ALA A 113 -32.08 37.50 -12.04
N LEU A 114 -32.10 38.76 -11.63
CA LEU A 114 -32.95 39.79 -12.23
C LEU A 114 -32.19 40.48 -13.36
N GLN A 115 -32.78 40.52 -14.55
CA GLN A 115 -32.25 41.25 -15.70
C GLN A 115 -32.88 42.65 -15.80
N CYS A 116 -32.07 43.67 -16.09
CA CYS A 116 -32.60 45.01 -16.33
C CYS A 116 -33.48 45.01 -17.60
N ALA A 117 -34.65 45.65 -17.50
CA ALA A 117 -35.61 45.75 -18.61
C ALA A 117 -35.57 47.10 -19.34
N ALA A 118 -34.65 47.99 -18.95
CA ALA A 118 -34.55 49.35 -19.49
C ALA A 118 -33.69 49.37 -20.77
N GLY A 119 -34.33 49.62 -21.92
CA GLY A 119 -33.65 49.80 -23.21
C GLY A 119 -32.74 48.61 -23.58
N SER A 120 -31.50 48.90 -23.96
CA SER A 120 -30.46 47.90 -24.27
C SER A 120 -29.54 47.58 -23.09
N CYS A 121 -29.99 47.79 -21.84
CA CYS A 121 -29.19 47.50 -20.65
C CYS A 121 -29.03 45.99 -20.43
N ASP A 122 -27.80 45.53 -20.25
CA ASP A 122 -27.41 44.12 -20.11
C ASP A 122 -27.16 43.70 -18.65
N LYS A 123 -27.42 44.58 -17.69
CA LYS A 123 -27.06 44.34 -16.28
C LYS A 123 -27.98 43.35 -15.59
N VAL A 124 -27.35 42.45 -14.85
CA VAL A 124 -28.00 41.39 -14.07
C VAL A 124 -27.63 41.50 -12.60
N TYR A 125 -28.61 41.31 -11.71
CA TYR A 125 -28.42 41.39 -10.26
C TYR A 125 -29.13 40.26 -9.53
N GLY A 126 -28.50 39.72 -8.48
CA GLY A 126 -29.06 38.63 -7.69
C GLY A 126 -30.08 39.07 -6.63
N SER A 127 -30.32 40.37 -6.48
CA SER A 127 -31.28 40.90 -5.50
C SER A 127 -32.07 42.09 -6.04
N VAL A 128 -33.32 42.21 -5.58
CA VAL A 128 -34.20 43.33 -5.91
C VAL A 128 -33.62 44.66 -5.43
N GLY A 129 -32.95 44.68 -4.28
CA GLY A 129 -32.33 45.89 -3.72
C GLY A 129 -31.25 46.46 -4.64
N SER A 130 -30.31 45.61 -5.07
CA SER A 130 -29.24 46.01 -6.00
C SER A 130 -29.80 46.45 -7.36
N MET A 131 -30.84 45.76 -7.85
CA MET A 131 -31.50 46.13 -9.11
C MET A 131 -32.19 47.50 -9.03
N LYS A 132 -32.91 47.79 -7.93
CA LYS A 132 -33.52 49.11 -7.69
C LYS A 132 -32.48 50.23 -7.64
N GLN A 133 -31.35 49.98 -6.98
CA GLN A 133 -30.25 50.95 -6.90
C GLN A 133 -29.64 51.22 -8.27
N HIS A 134 -29.34 50.17 -9.05
CA HIS A 134 -28.87 50.31 -10.43
C HIS A 134 -29.84 51.13 -11.29
N HIS A 135 -31.13 50.79 -11.25
CA HIS A 135 -32.14 51.47 -12.06
C HIS A 135 -32.26 52.97 -11.72
N ARG A 136 -32.21 53.35 -10.44
CA ARG A 136 -32.25 54.76 -10.02
C ARG A 136 -31.02 55.54 -10.49
N ASN A 137 -29.84 54.90 -10.49
CA ASN A 137 -28.59 55.56 -10.80
C ASN A 137 -28.36 55.72 -12.32
N HIS A 138 -28.76 54.72 -13.11
CA HIS A 138 -28.42 54.63 -14.54
C HIS A 138 -29.61 54.78 -15.49
N HIS A 139 -30.83 54.72 -14.96
CA HIS A 139 -32.08 54.82 -15.75
C HIS A 139 -33.05 55.80 -15.08
N HIS A 140 -32.57 57.01 -14.76
CA HIS A 140 -33.36 58.06 -14.11
C HIS A 140 -34.55 58.53 -14.97
N ASP A 141 -34.41 58.44 -16.30
CA ASP A 141 -35.44 58.81 -17.28
C ASP A 141 -36.53 57.75 -17.48
N VAL A 142 -36.38 56.56 -16.89
CA VAL A 142 -37.33 55.46 -17.00
C VAL A 142 -38.02 55.23 -15.65
N PRO A 143 -39.36 55.14 -15.59
CA PRO A 143 -40.04 54.81 -14.33
C PRO A 143 -39.59 53.47 -13.78
N LEU A 144 -39.39 53.40 -12.46
CA LEU A 144 -38.93 52.17 -11.80
C LEU A 144 -39.93 51.02 -12.02
N PRO A 145 -39.51 49.88 -12.63
CA PRO A 145 -40.38 48.74 -12.87
C PRO A 145 -40.92 48.11 -11.58
N ARG A 146 -42.11 47.51 -11.65
CA ARG A 146 -42.70 46.72 -10.54
C ARG A 146 -42.07 45.33 -10.40
N SER A 147 -41.57 44.78 -11.50
CA SER A 147 -40.88 43.50 -11.57
C SER A 147 -39.85 43.52 -12.70
N TRP A 148 -38.87 42.61 -12.63
CA TRP A 148 -37.82 42.43 -13.63
C TRP A 148 -37.86 41.00 -14.18
N PRO A 149 -37.52 40.79 -15.47
CA PRO A 149 -37.35 39.44 -16.02
C PRO A 149 -36.32 38.63 -15.22
N SER A 150 -36.63 37.36 -15.00
CA SER A 150 -35.72 36.40 -14.39
C SER A 150 -34.83 35.77 -15.47
N THR A 151 -33.54 35.63 -15.20
CA THR A 151 -32.55 35.01 -16.08
C THR A 151 -31.52 34.22 -15.27
N PRO A 152 -31.11 33.02 -15.71
CA PRO A 152 -29.99 32.32 -15.11
C PRO A 152 -28.71 33.11 -15.28
N ALA A 153 -27.92 33.24 -14.21
CA ALA A 153 -26.67 34.01 -14.24
C ALA A 153 -25.56 33.38 -13.40
N GLN A 154 -24.32 33.74 -13.72
CA GLN A 154 -23.13 33.38 -12.94
C GLN A 154 -22.27 34.61 -12.66
N ARG A 155 -21.33 34.49 -11.71
CA ARG A 155 -20.27 35.47 -11.49
C ARG A 155 -18.93 34.75 -11.38
N LEU A 156 -17.85 35.44 -11.70
CA LEU A 156 -16.51 34.85 -11.66
C LEU A 156 -15.96 34.80 -10.23
N ASP A 157 -16.08 35.87 -9.44
CA ASP A 157 -15.62 35.84 -8.05
C ASP A 157 -16.59 36.58 -7.12
N ASN A 158 -16.29 36.56 -5.83
CA ASN A 158 -17.07 37.26 -4.80
C ASN A 158 -16.47 38.63 -4.44
N ALA A 159 -15.42 39.08 -5.13
CA ALA A 159 -14.63 40.25 -4.80
C ALA A 159 -14.63 41.27 -5.96
N LEU A 160 -13.60 41.26 -6.80
CA LEU A 160 -13.38 42.28 -7.84
C LEU A 160 -14.31 42.13 -9.05
N HIS A 161 -14.91 40.95 -9.24
CA HIS A 161 -15.79 40.60 -10.36
C HIS A 161 -17.14 40.10 -9.83
N SER A 162 -17.75 40.89 -8.93
CA SER A 162 -19.06 40.61 -8.35
C SER A 162 -20.24 40.73 -9.33
N THR A 163 -19.99 41.24 -10.54
CA THR A 163 -21.00 41.46 -11.57
C THR A 163 -21.50 40.13 -12.12
N LEU A 164 -22.81 39.93 -12.10
CA LEU A 164 -23.43 38.78 -12.72
C LEU A 164 -23.49 38.95 -14.23
N PHE A 165 -23.27 37.86 -14.95
CA PHE A 165 -23.49 37.77 -16.39
C PHE A 165 -24.51 36.65 -16.68
N PRO A 166 -25.41 36.86 -17.65
CA PRO A 166 -26.42 35.88 -18.03
C PRO A 166 -25.78 34.64 -18.67
N VAL A 167 -26.35 33.46 -18.41
CA VAL A 167 -25.83 32.19 -18.95
C VAL A 167 -26.91 31.32 -19.57
N ILE A 168 -26.53 30.53 -20.57
CA ILE A 168 -27.34 29.44 -21.11
C ILE A 168 -27.06 28.20 -20.27
N VAL A 169 -28.08 27.73 -19.55
CA VAL A 169 -28.05 26.47 -18.81
C VAL A 169 -28.42 25.35 -19.77
N PRO A 170 -27.56 24.34 -19.98
CA PRO A 170 -27.93 23.20 -20.80
C PRO A 170 -29.15 22.48 -20.21
N PRO A 171 -30.01 21.87 -21.05
CA PRO A 171 -31.16 21.14 -20.55
C PRO A 171 -30.71 20.06 -19.56
N ASN A 172 -31.44 19.92 -18.45
CA ASN A 172 -31.20 18.82 -17.52
C ASN A 172 -31.16 17.52 -18.32
N PRO A 173 -30.15 16.65 -18.12
CA PRO A 173 -30.10 15.38 -18.80
C PRO A 173 -31.42 14.63 -18.54
N SER A 174 -32.17 14.38 -19.61
CA SER A 174 -33.48 13.73 -19.59
C SER A 174 -33.38 12.23 -19.28
N ALA A 175 -32.16 11.68 -19.29
CA ALA A 175 -31.87 10.32 -18.88
C ALA A 175 -31.33 10.30 -17.44
N PRO A 176 -31.78 9.37 -16.57
CA PRO A 176 -31.16 9.16 -15.28
C PRO A 176 -29.67 8.84 -15.47
N PRO A 177 -28.77 9.28 -14.55
CA PRO A 177 -27.34 9.01 -14.67
C PRO A 177 -27.11 7.50 -14.79
N SER A 178 -26.51 7.09 -15.92
CA SER A 178 -26.22 5.68 -16.19
C SER A 178 -25.20 5.16 -15.19
N LEU A 179 -25.41 3.95 -14.68
CA LEU A 179 -24.43 3.23 -13.85
C LEU A 179 -23.49 2.35 -14.70
N ALA A 180 -23.62 2.36 -16.03
CA ALA A 180 -22.86 1.48 -16.92
C ALA A 180 -21.33 1.69 -16.83
N TRP A 181 -20.87 2.88 -16.44
CA TRP A 181 -19.45 3.18 -16.23
C TRP A 181 -18.87 2.49 -14.98
N LEU A 182 -19.69 2.09 -14.00
CA LEU A 182 -19.22 1.35 -12.82
C LEU A 182 -18.66 -0.01 -13.21
N ASN A 183 -19.30 -0.71 -14.15
CA ASN A 183 -18.82 -2.00 -14.67
C ASN A 183 -17.43 -1.87 -15.33
N ALA A 184 -17.14 -0.73 -15.96
CA ALA A 184 -15.83 -0.43 -16.53
C ALA A 184 -14.78 -0.07 -15.46
N LEU A 185 -15.20 0.59 -14.37
CA LEU A 185 -14.34 0.90 -13.23
C LEU A 185 -13.94 -0.35 -12.44
N ASP A 186 -14.89 -1.28 -12.21
CA ASP A 186 -14.62 -2.58 -11.56
C ASP A 186 -13.57 -3.39 -12.34
N THR A 187 -13.64 -3.32 -13.67
CA THR A 187 -12.65 -3.95 -14.58
C THR A 187 -11.29 -3.26 -14.54
N THR A 188 -11.24 -1.96 -14.23
CA THR A 188 -10.02 -1.13 -14.22
C THR A 188 -9.28 -1.18 -12.89
N ASN A 189 -10.02 -1.24 -11.76
CA ASN A 189 -9.45 -1.37 -10.42
C ASN A 189 -8.68 -2.68 -10.23
N ALA A 190 -9.04 -3.73 -10.96
CA ALA A 190 -8.27 -4.99 -11.01
C ALA A 190 -6.84 -4.86 -11.58
N LYS A 191 -6.51 -3.73 -12.24
CA LYS A 191 -5.23 -3.53 -12.94
C LYS A 191 -4.29 -2.47 -12.32
N ALA A 192 -4.72 -1.70 -11.32
CA ALA A 192 -3.99 -0.51 -10.88
C ALA A 192 -3.49 -0.56 -9.42
N ILE A 193 -2.47 -1.38 -9.13
CA ILE A 193 -1.64 -1.24 -7.92
C ILE A 193 -0.17 -1.49 -8.27
N LYS A 194 0.63 -0.43 -8.51
CA LYS A 194 2.12 -0.43 -8.38
C LYS A 194 2.72 0.98 -8.15
N SER A 195 3.45 1.08 -7.01
CA SER A 195 4.65 1.87 -6.59
C SER A 195 4.64 3.43 -6.62
N ASP A 196 5.43 4.16 -5.80
CA ASP A 196 6.79 3.88 -5.25
C ASP A 196 7.21 4.77 -4.04
N PRO A 197 7.90 4.23 -3.00
CA PRO A 197 8.77 5.02 -2.12
C PRO A 197 10.11 4.33 -1.78
N LEU A 198 11.17 4.52 -2.59
CA LEU A 198 12.56 4.19 -2.19
C LEU A 198 13.57 5.35 -2.24
N ALA A 199 13.12 6.59 -2.40
CA ALA A 199 14.01 7.73 -2.25
C ALA A 199 14.35 7.94 -0.76
N VAL A 200 15.53 7.47 -0.33
CA VAL A 200 16.10 7.82 0.98
C VAL A 200 16.58 9.27 0.89
N SER A 201 15.82 10.19 1.49
CA SER A 201 16.19 11.61 1.57
C SER A 201 16.90 11.98 2.88
N ASP A 202 16.77 11.16 3.93
CA ASP A 202 17.39 11.39 5.25
C ASP A 202 17.90 10.08 5.90
N PRO A 203 19.17 10.02 6.35
CA PRO A 203 19.71 8.89 7.14
C PRO A 203 18.91 8.57 8.40
N ARG A 204 18.07 9.48 8.90
CA ARG A 204 17.18 9.29 10.05
C ARG A 204 15.96 8.42 9.75
N ASP A 205 15.63 8.22 8.48
CA ASP A 205 14.46 7.43 8.05
C ASP A 205 14.77 5.93 7.90
N LEU A 206 16.02 5.52 8.13
CA LEU A 206 16.44 4.12 8.08
C LEU A 206 16.20 3.41 9.42
N ASN A 207 15.62 2.21 9.36
CA ASN A 207 15.50 1.33 10.52
C ASN A 207 16.87 0.81 10.97
N GLN A 208 16.97 0.29 12.20
CA GLN A 208 18.22 -0.18 12.80
C GLN A 208 18.92 -1.27 11.97
N TRP A 209 18.15 -2.10 11.26
CA TRP A 209 18.68 -3.11 10.35
C TRP A 209 19.45 -2.48 9.19
N LEU A 210 18.81 -1.56 8.46
CA LEU A 210 19.43 -0.91 7.29
C LEU A 210 20.62 -0.02 7.67
N ARG A 211 20.66 0.51 8.90
CA ARG A 211 21.83 1.20 9.44
C ARG A 211 22.98 0.25 9.74
N SER A 212 22.67 -0.91 10.34
CA SER A 212 23.69 -1.87 10.77
C SER A 212 24.29 -2.64 9.60
N THR A 213 23.53 -2.86 8.53
CA THR A 213 24.00 -3.57 7.33
C THR A 213 24.56 -2.65 6.26
N ASN A 214 24.29 -1.34 6.35
CA ASN A 214 24.65 -0.33 5.36
C ASN A 214 24.10 -0.60 3.93
N TRP A 215 23.08 -1.46 3.81
CA TRP A 215 22.55 -1.88 2.51
C TRP A 215 21.89 -0.74 1.74
N ALA A 216 21.15 0.13 2.43
CA ALA A 216 20.47 1.26 1.82
C ALA A 216 21.45 2.25 1.17
N THR A 217 22.57 2.52 1.84
CA THR A 217 23.65 3.37 1.32
C THR A 217 24.41 2.68 0.19
N HIS A 218 24.65 1.37 0.30
CA HIS A 218 25.34 0.60 -0.73
C HIS A 218 24.63 0.63 -2.10
N VAL A 219 23.30 0.59 -2.11
CA VAL A 219 22.49 0.60 -3.34
C VAL A 219 22.07 2.00 -3.79
N GLN A 220 22.51 3.04 -3.09
CA GLN A 220 22.13 4.42 -3.41
C GLN A 220 22.63 4.81 -4.80
N GLY A 221 21.75 5.38 -5.62
CA GLY A 221 22.07 5.80 -7.00
C GLY A 221 21.88 4.71 -8.05
N TYR A 222 21.53 3.48 -7.66
CA TYR A 222 21.18 2.41 -8.59
C TYR A 222 19.67 2.32 -8.85
N ASP A 223 19.30 1.88 -10.05
CA ASP A 223 17.92 1.50 -10.36
C ASP A 223 17.52 0.21 -9.63
N VAL A 224 16.38 0.24 -8.95
CA VAL A 224 15.95 -0.82 -8.04
C VAL A 224 15.56 -2.09 -8.80
N ASP A 225 14.86 -1.95 -9.92
CA ASP A 225 14.47 -3.09 -10.74
C ASP A 225 15.69 -3.72 -11.43
N PHE A 226 16.66 -2.91 -11.86
CA PHE A 226 17.96 -3.37 -12.32
C PHE A 226 18.65 -4.22 -11.25
N LEU A 227 18.82 -3.71 -10.02
CA LEU A 227 19.46 -4.47 -8.94
C LEU A 227 18.74 -5.80 -8.64
N ARG A 228 17.41 -5.78 -8.60
CA ARG A 228 16.61 -6.99 -8.41
C ARG A 228 16.76 -7.97 -9.57
N SER A 229 16.93 -7.49 -10.79
CA SER A 229 17.18 -8.35 -11.96
C SER A 229 18.52 -9.09 -11.87
N LEU A 230 19.54 -8.49 -11.23
CA LEU A 230 20.86 -9.11 -11.09
C LEU A 230 20.85 -10.36 -10.21
N VAL A 231 19.97 -10.42 -9.23
CA VAL A 231 19.83 -11.54 -8.28
C VAL A 231 18.55 -12.35 -8.46
N ALA A 232 17.77 -12.04 -9.51
CA ALA A 232 16.56 -12.78 -9.82
C ALA A 232 16.88 -14.24 -10.13
N TYR A 233 15.98 -15.14 -9.75
CA TYR A 233 16.06 -16.54 -10.17
C TYR A 233 16.12 -16.60 -11.72
N PRO A 234 17.06 -17.36 -12.30
CA PRO A 234 17.28 -17.34 -13.75
C PRO A 234 16.05 -17.87 -14.50
N ALA A 235 15.71 -17.21 -15.61
CA ALA A 235 14.66 -17.69 -16.48
C ALA A 235 15.08 -18.99 -17.17
N ASP A 236 14.11 -19.84 -17.56
CA ASP A 236 14.37 -21.15 -18.15
C ASP A 236 15.31 -21.12 -19.38
N LYS A 237 15.32 -19.99 -20.10
CA LYS A 237 16.16 -19.79 -21.30
C LYS A 237 17.53 -19.17 -21.01
N GLU A 238 17.74 -18.54 -19.85
CA GLU A 238 18.96 -17.81 -19.52
C GLU A 238 20.11 -18.79 -19.24
N PHE A 239 19.90 -19.71 -18.29
CA PHE A 239 20.82 -20.79 -17.95
C PHE A 239 20.06 -22.13 -17.82
N PRO A 240 19.66 -22.77 -18.94
CA PRO A 240 18.77 -23.94 -18.92
C PRO A 240 19.29 -25.12 -18.08
N TRP A 241 20.61 -25.28 -18.00
CA TRP A 241 21.29 -26.35 -17.27
C TRP A 241 21.40 -26.09 -15.75
N LEU A 242 21.29 -24.84 -15.32
CA LEU A 242 21.73 -24.43 -13.98
C LEU A 242 20.85 -25.03 -12.87
N ARG A 243 19.53 -24.98 -13.05
CA ARG A 243 18.58 -25.52 -12.06
C ARG A 243 18.81 -27.01 -11.83
N GLU A 244 18.87 -27.78 -12.91
CA GLU A 244 19.04 -29.22 -12.84
C GLU A 244 20.39 -29.59 -12.21
N ALA A 245 21.48 -28.97 -12.67
CA ALA A 245 22.82 -29.22 -12.15
C ALA A 245 22.93 -28.88 -10.66
N VAL A 246 22.37 -27.76 -10.21
CA VAL A 246 22.40 -27.36 -8.79
C VAL A 246 21.62 -28.34 -7.91
N VAL A 247 20.40 -28.73 -8.33
CA VAL A 247 19.57 -29.67 -7.56
C VAL A 247 20.22 -31.05 -7.48
N GLN A 248 20.68 -31.60 -8.61
CA GLN A 248 21.35 -32.91 -8.64
C GLN A 248 22.65 -32.88 -7.82
N LYS A 249 23.43 -31.80 -7.91
CA LYS A 249 24.63 -31.59 -7.09
C LYS A 249 24.32 -31.72 -5.62
N PHE A 250 23.39 -30.92 -5.10
CA PHE A 250 23.16 -30.90 -3.66
C PHE A 250 22.49 -32.19 -3.16
N ILE A 251 21.66 -32.85 -3.97
CA ILE A 251 21.15 -34.19 -3.63
C ILE A 251 22.32 -35.18 -3.48
N ALA A 252 23.26 -35.19 -4.42
CA ALA A 252 24.44 -36.05 -4.36
C ALA A 252 25.35 -35.70 -3.16
N ASP A 253 25.55 -34.42 -2.86
CA ASP A 253 26.36 -33.98 -1.73
C ASP A 253 25.71 -34.36 -0.39
N ALA A 254 24.38 -34.30 -0.28
CA ALA A 254 23.66 -34.68 0.94
C ALA A 254 23.80 -36.17 1.26
N GLN A 255 23.95 -37.03 0.25
CA GLN A 255 24.21 -38.47 0.44
C GLN A 255 25.59 -38.75 1.09
N LEU A 256 26.53 -37.80 1.03
CA LEU A 256 27.83 -37.93 1.69
C LEU A 256 27.72 -37.86 3.22
N ILE A 257 26.63 -37.30 3.76
CA ILE A 257 26.41 -37.19 5.20
C ILE A 257 26.41 -38.58 5.85
N GLU A 258 25.72 -39.55 5.27
CA GLU A 258 25.66 -40.92 5.80
C GLU A 258 27.03 -41.64 5.77
N LYS A 259 27.94 -41.19 4.90
CA LYS A 259 29.28 -41.75 4.74
C LYS A 259 30.35 -41.00 5.56
N THR A 260 29.94 -40.05 6.39
CA THR A 260 30.87 -39.18 7.12
C THR A 260 30.92 -39.56 8.60
N PRO A 261 32.11 -39.64 9.21
CA PRO A 261 32.24 -39.91 10.65
C PRO A 261 31.47 -38.92 11.53
N LEU A 262 30.85 -39.41 12.59
CA LEU A 262 29.97 -38.62 13.47
C LEU A 262 30.63 -37.36 14.02
N LEU A 263 31.88 -37.47 14.51
CA LEU A 263 32.61 -36.33 15.07
C LEU A 263 32.89 -35.25 14.00
N ALA A 264 33.17 -35.64 12.77
CA ALA A 264 33.35 -34.69 11.67
C ALA A 264 32.04 -33.94 11.35
N LEU A 265 30.90 -34.62 11.39
CA LEU A 265 29.58 -33.99 11.23
C LEU A 265 29.23 -33.06 12.40
N GLN A 266 29.60 -33.40 13.63
CA GLN A 266 29.44 -32.55 14.81
C GLN A 266 30.29 -31.28 14.71
N LYS A 267 31.55 -31.42 14.29
CA LYS A 267 32.44 -30.28 14.01
C LYS A 267 31.87 -29.37 12.92
N LEU A 268 31.46 -29.94 11.78
CA LEU A 268 30.87 -29.20 10.66
C LEU A 268 29.59 -28.44 11.05
N ASN A 269 28.81 -28.97 12.00
CA ASN A 269 27.61 -28.31 12.51
C ASN A 269 27.89 -27.25 13.59
N THR A 270 29.09 -27.24 14.18
CA THR A 270 29.45 -26.35 15.27
C THR A 270 29.95 -25.01 14.72
N GLU A 271 29.18 -23.96 14.94
CA GLU A 271 29.45 -22.63 14.37
C GLU A 271 30.59 -21.90 15.10
N ASN A 272 30.69 -22.04 16.42
CA ASN A 272 31.72 -21.37 17.23
C ASN A 272 32.27 -22.31 18.31
N PRO A 273 33.16 -23.24 17.93
CA PRO A 273 33.70 -24.23 18.87
C PRO A 273 34.49 -23.59 20.02
N ALA A 274 35.14 -22.45 19.78
CA ALA A 274 35.88 -21.72 20.81
C ALA A 274 34.97 -21.20 21.94
N LYS A 275 33.71 -20.89 21.64
CA LYS A 275 32.72 -20.39 22.62
C LYS A 275 31.93 -21.51 23.28
N THR A 276 31.47 -22.51 22.52
CA THR A 276 30.48 -23.50 23.01
C THR A 276 31.02 -24.92 23.13
N GLY A 277 32.27 -25.16 22.73
CA GLY A 277 32.75 -26.51 22.46
C GLY A 277 32.08 -27.13 21.22
N ILE A 278 32.43 -28.38 20.92
CA ILE A 278 31.84 -29.13 19.80
C ILE A 278 30.42 -29.58 20.20
N SER A 279 29.44 -29.25 19.36
CA SER A 279 28.04 -29.66 19.56
C SER A 279 27.87 -31.17 19.45
N ASN A 280 27.08 -31.75 20.34
CA ASN A 280 26.69 -33.16 20.25
C ASN A 280 25.76 -33.46 19.06
N GLN A 281 25.18 -32.42 18.44
CA GLN A 281 24.27 -32.58 17.30
C GLN A 281 25.04 -32.63 15.98
N PRO A 282 25.00 -33.74 15.22
CA PRO A 282 25.67 -33.82 13.93
C PRO A 282 24.94 -33.03 12.85
N PHE A 283 25.69 -32.59 11.84
CA PHE A 283 25.13 -32.13 10.57
C PHE A 283 24.35 -33.28 9.91
N ARG A 284 23.12 -33.02 9.49
CA ARG A 284 22.16 -34.06 9.08
C ARG A 284 21.33 -33.64 7.87
N VAL A 285 20.86 -34.64 7.12
CA VAL A 285 19.85 -34.44 6.07
C VAL A 285 18.55 -33.93 6.71
N HIS A 286 17.85 -33.03 6.02
CA HIS A 286 16.52 -32.59 6.47
C HIS A 286 15.49 -33.73 6.44
N GLN A 287 14.49 -33.70 7.32
CA GLN A 287 13.49 -34.77 7.48
C GLN A 287 12.70 -35.07 6.18
N ASN A 288 12.45 -34.07 5.32
CA ASN A 288 11.82 -34.25 4.01
C ASN A 288 12.84 -34.29 2.85
N GLY A 289 14.09 -34.66 3.16
CA GLY A 289 15.21 -34.92 2.25
C GLY A 289 15.21 -34.09 0.96
N ALA A 290 14.88 -34.73 -0.16
CA ALA A 290 14.90 -34.16 -1.50
C ALA A 290 13.94 -32.97 -1.72
N GLN A 291 12.77 -32.97 -1.07
CA GLN A 291 11.79 -31.89 -1.23
C GLN A 291 12.25 -30.60 -0.55
N THR A 292 12.80 -30.70 0.67
CA THR A 292 13.38 -29.54 1.37
C THR A 292 14.61 -29.03 0.63
N LEU A 293 15.44 -29.94 0.13
CA LEU A 293 16.67 -29.57 -0.55
C LEU A 293 16.41 -28.80 -1.85
N THR A 294 15.36 -29.16 -2.60
CA THR A 294 14.93 -28.38 -3.78
C THR A 294 14.60 -26.92 -3.41
N LYS A 295 13.99 -26.67 -2.25
CA LYS A 295 13.72 -25.30 -1.75
C LYS A 295 15.01 -24.57 -1.31
N TYR A 296 15.97 -25.31 -0.78
CA TYR A 296 17.28 -24.78 -0.37
C TYR A 296 18.16 -24.44 -1.58
N CYS A 297 17.94 -25.09 -2.73
CA CYS A 297 18.66 -24.83 -3.98
C CYS A 297 18.31 -23.49 -4.63
N VAL A 298 17.24 -22.80 -4.20
CA VAL A 298 16.85 -21.50 -4.76
C VAL A 298 17.93 -20.43 -4.57
N GLU A 299 18.51 -20.35 -3.36
CA GLU A 299 19.53 -19.36 -3.04
C GLU A 299 20.85 -19.58 -3.80
N PRO A 300 21.46 -20.78 -3.80
CA PRO A 300 22.68 -21.00 -4.56
C PRO A 300 22.44 -20.90 -6.07
N THR A 301 21.26 -21.27 -6.59
CA THR A 301 20.94 -21.07 -8.01
C THR A 301 20.97 -19.59 -8.38
N SER A 302 20.33 -18.74 -7.58
CA SER A 302 20.28 -17.30 -7.82
C SER A 302 21.64 -16.62 -7.59
N LEU A 303 22.41 -17.07 -6.60
CA LEU A 303 23.79 -16.62 -6.36
C LEU A 303 24.71 -16.99 -7.54
N ILE A 304 24.63 -18.22 -8.06
CA ILE A 304 25.42 -18.62 -9.22
C ILE A 304 24.99 -17.81 -10.45
N ALA A 305 23.69 -17.64 -10.68
CA ALA A 305 23.19 -16.79 -11.77
C ALA A 305 23.70 -15.35 -11.65
N PHE A 306 23.70 -14.78 -10.43
CA PHE A 306 24.25 -13.46 -10.15
C PHE A 306 25.75 -13.36 -10.50
N LEU A 307 26.55 -14.37 -10.13
CA LEU A 307 27.98 -14.44 -10.49
C LEU A 307 28.23 -14.65 -12.00
N LEU A 308 27.29 -15.30 -12.69
CA LEU A 308 27.36 -15.53 -14.13
C LEU A 308 26.90 -14.32 -14.95
N ARG A 309 26.07 -13.44 -14.40
CA ARG A 309 25.69 -12.19 -15.04
C ARG A 309 26.91 -11.27 -15.11
N ASP A 310 27.05 -10.54 -16.22
CA ASP A 310 28.13 -9.57 -16.43
C ASP A 310 27.55 -8.14 -16.43
N PRO A 311 27.12 -7.64 -15.26
CA PRO A 311 26.51 -6.31 -15.17
C PRO A 311 27.53 -5.21 -15.45
N VAL A 312 27.20 -4.34 -16.40
CA VAL A 312 28.03 -3.17 -16.76
C VAL A 312 28.13 -2.19 -15.58
N ASP A 313 27.01 -1.96 -14.89
CA ASP A 313 26.88 -0.86 -13.91
C ASP A 313 27.13 -1.27 -12.45
N TYR A 314 27.02 -2.57 -12.11
CA TYR A 314 27.23 -3.07 -10.73
C TYR A 314 28.40 -4.05 -10.67
N LYS A 315 29.58 -3.62 -10.18
CA LYS A 315 30.80 -4.43 -10.23
C LYS A 315 31.05 -5.20 -8.93
N LEU A 316 31.40 -6.47 -9.08
CA LEU A 316 31.86 -7.34 -7.99
C LEU A 316 33.39 -7.42 -7.99
N PRO A 317 34.09 -7.29 -6.84
CA PRO A 317 35.55 -7.36 -6.76
C PRO A 317 36.04 -8.82 -6.74
N LEU A 318 35.74 -9.57 -7.80
CA LEU A 318 36.06 -11.01 -7.90
C LEU A 318 37.56 -11.26 -8.12
N CYS A 319 38.14 -12.20 -7.37
CA CYS A 319 39.54 -12.59 -7.55
C CYS A 319 39.74 -13.47 -8.80
N SER A 320 40.98 -13.57 -9.28
CA SER A 320 41.32 -14.33 -10.50
C SER A 320 40.84 -15.77 -10.47
N ARG A 321 40.93 -16.46 -9.33
CA ARG A 321 40.48 -17.85 -9.17
C ARG A 321 38.97 -18.00 -9.40
N THR A 322 38.19 -17.04 -8.89
CA THR A 322 36.73 -17.01 -9.06
C THR A 322 36.35 -16.66 -10.50
N LEU A 323 37.03 -15.68 -11.11
CA LEU A 323 36.84 -15.32 -12.52
C LEU A 323 37.16 -16.50 -13.46
N GLU A 324 38.23 -17.24 -13.20
CA GLU A 324 38.56 -18.47 -13.93
C GLU A 324 37.48 -19.55 -13.77
N ALA A 325 36.95 -19.75 -12.56
CA ALA A 325 35.86 -20.69 -12.31
C ALA A 325 34.58 -20.29 -13.07
N ILE A 326 34.23 -18.99 -13.08
CA ILE A 326 33.12 -18.43 -13.86
C ILE A 326 33.35 -18.66 -15.36
N LYS A 327 34.53 -18.31 -15.87
CA LYS A 327 34.88 -18.49 -17.28
C LYS A 327 34.80 -19.95 -17.71
N LYS A 328 35.31 -20.87 -16.88
CA LYS A 328 35.22 -22.31 -17.13
C LYS A 328 33.77 -22.77 -17.17
N LEU A 329 32.94 -22.37 -16.20
CA LEU A 329 31.52 -22.74 -16.15
C LEU A 329 30.74 -22.19 -17.36
N LYS A 330 31.00 -20.94 -17.78
CA LYS A 330 30.41 -20.35 -18.99
C LYS A 330 30.85 -21.03 -20.29
N SER A 331 32.05 -21.60 -20.32
CA SER A 331 32.62 -22.23 -21.52
C SER A 331 32.10 -23.64 -21.79
N LEU A 332 31.37 -24.26 -20.85
CA LEU A 332 30.83 -25.60 -21.05
C LEU A 332 29.78 -25.63 -22.18
N PRO A 333 29.92 -26.53 -23.17
CA PRO A 333 28.89 -26.75 -24.17
C PRO A 333 27.55 -27.14 -23.55
N ARG A 334 26.43 -26.69 -24.13
CA ARG A 334 25.08 -27.08 -23.66
C ARG A 334 24.83 -28.59 -23.68
N SER A 335 25.57 -29.33 -24.49
CA SER A 335 25.54 -30.80 -24.57
C SER A 335 26.43 -31.51 -23.55
N SER A 336 27.17 -30.77 -22.70
CA SER A 336 27.99 -31.38 -21.66
C SER A 336 27.16 -32.19 -20.66
N PRO A 337 27.68 -33.32 -20.16
CA PRO A 337 27.06 -34.06 -19.06
C PRO A 337 26.78 -33.16 -17.85
N VAL A 338 25.67 -33.41 -17.15
CA VAL A 338 25.29 -32.68 -15.92
C VAL A 338 26.41 -32.72 -14.87
N GLN A 339 27.18 -33.81 -14.81
CA GLN A 339 28.32 -33.97 -13.90
C GLN A 339 29.41 -32.89 -14.12
N ASP A 340 29.70 -32.51 -15.36
CA ASP A 340 30.70 -31.48 -15.66
C ASP A 340 30.27 -30.11 -15.11
N TYR A 341 28.97 -29.82 -15.20
CA TYR A 341 28.37 -28.63 -14.59
C TYR A 341 28.44 -28.70 -13.07
N MET A 342 28.10 -29.85 -12.46
CA MET A 342 28.18 -30.04 -11.01
C MET A 342 29.61 -29.80 -10.47
N ASP A 343 30.62 -30.29 -11.17
CA ASP A 343 32.04 -30.13 -10.79
C ASP A 343 32.51 -28.69 -10.94
N CYS A 344 32.09 -28.00 -12.01
CA CYS A 344 32.38 -26.58 -12.20
C CYS A 344 31.65 -25.71 -11.18
N ILE A 345 30.40 -26.04 -10.81
CA ILE A 345 29.64 -25.38 -9.73
C ILE A 345 30.34 -25.60 -8.38
N GLN A 346 30.80 -26.83 -8.07
CA GLN A 346 31.59 -27.10 -6.86
C GLN A 346 32.83 -26.22 -6.81
N LYS A 347 33.59 -26.15 -7.90
CA LYS A 347 34.80 -25.30 -7.96
C LYS A 347 34.44 -23.82 -7.76
N LEU A 348 33.40 -23.32 -8.41
CA LEU A 348 32.95 -21.94 -8.26
C LEU A 348 32.56 -21.61 -6.82
N LEU A 349 31.61 -22.36 -6.25
CA LEU A 349 31.13 -22.13 -4.89
C LEU A 349 32.25 -22.29 -3.86
N PHE A 350 33.12 -23.28 -4.01
CA PHE A 350 34.28 -23.46 -3.14
C PHE A 350 35.21 -22.26 -3.20
N THR A 351 35.56 -21.75 -4.40
CA THR A 351 36.40 -20.55 -4.50
C THR A 351 35.75 -19.32 -3.89
N VAL A 352 34.42 -19.18 -3.99
CA VAL A 352 33.68 -18.06 -3.39
C VAL A 352 33.71 -18.15 -1.88
N PHE A 353 33.36 -19.31 -1.30
CA PHE A 353 33.25 -19.50 0.14
C PHE A 353 34.60 -19.62 0.87
N SER A 354 35.67 -19.98 0.16
CA SER A 354 37.03 -20.07 0.74
C SER A 354 37.85 -18.78 0.61
N THR A 355 37.35 -17.78 -0.12
CA THR A 355 38.04 -16.51 -0.32
C THR A 355 37.59 -15.50 0.74
N SER A 356 38.56 -14.84 1.37
CA SER A 356 38.30 -13.65 2.18
C SER A 356 38.16 -12.44 1.25
N TRP A 357 37.04 -11.74 1.37
CA TRP A 357 36.67 -10.62 0.50
C TRP A 357 36.83 -9.30 1.26
N THR A 358 37.26 -8.25 0.55
CA THR A 358 37.44 -6.91 1.13
C THR A 358 36.62 -5.88 0.35
N PRO A 359 36.05 -4.87 1.03
CA PRO A 359 35.40 -3.74 0.35
C PRO A 359 36.33 -2.98 -0.59
N THR A 360 35.75 -2.36 -1.61
CA THR A 360 36.45 -1.53 -2.61
C THR A 360 35.67 -0.23 -2.84
N ASP A 361 36.29 0.76 -3.48
CA ASP A 361 35.62 2.04 -3.79
C ASP A 361 34.37 1.87 -4.67
N GLN A 362 34.34 0.84 -5.52
CA GLN A 362 33.22 0.52 -6.42
C GLN A 362 32.17 -0.39 -5.77
N ASN A 363 32.51 -1.05 -4.66
CA ASN A 363 31.62 -1.98 -3.96
C ASN A 363 31.93 -1.97 -2.47
N SER A 364 31.11 -1.26 -1.70
CA SER A 364 31.31 -1.05 -0.26
C SER A 364 31.05 -2.28 0.61
N LEU A 365 30.42 -3.34 0.08
CA LEU A 365 30.25 -4.61 0.80
C LEU A 365 31.39 -5.59 0.52
N GLY A 366 31.93 -5.59 -0.70
CA GLY A 366 33.07 -6.41 -1.11
C GLY A 366 32.74 -7.88 -1.34
N ASP A 367 32.17 -8.55 -0.32
CA ASP A 367 31.81 -9.97 -0.36
C ASP A 367 30.64 -10.22 -1.35
N PRO A 368 30.83 -11.01 -2.43
CA PRO A 368 29.77 -11.27 -3.40
C PRO A 368 28.56 -12.00 -2.79
N VAL A 369 28.72 -12.75 -1.71
CA VAL A 369 27.62 -13.38 -0.98
C VAL A 369 26.83 -12.33 -0.19
N HIS A 370 27.51 -11.33 0.39
CA HIS A 370 26.86 -10.20 1.07
C HIS A 370 26.10 -9.32 0.08
N CYS A 371 26.70 -9.02 -1.07
CA CYS A 371 26.06 -8.31 -2.18
C CYS A 371 24.78 -9.04 -2.62
N TYR A 372 24.87 -10.35 -2.87
CA TYR A 372 23.70 -11.17 -3.19
C TYR A 372 22.60 -11.06 -2.13
N LEU A 373 22.96 -11.20 -0.84
CA LEU A 373 22.01 -11.10 0.27
C LEU A 373 21.36 -9.72 0.38
N ALA A 374 22.11 -8.66 0.15
CA ALA A 374 21.60 -7.29 0.13
C ALA A 374 20.57 -7.10 -0.99
N LEU A 375 20.96 -7.40 -2.24
CA LEU A 375 20.09 -7.18 -3.40
C LEU A 375 18.86 -8.10 -3.39
N SER A 376 19.02 -9.36 -2.96
CA SER A 376 17.90 -10.33 -2.89
C SER A 376 16.90 -9.99 -1.79
N SER A 377 17.28 -9.15 -0.83
CA SER A 377 16.40 -8.62 0.20
C SER A 377 15.51 -7.45 -0.29
N ILE A 378 15.62 -7.03 -1.55
CA ILE A 378 14.78 -5.99 -2.13
C ILE A 378 13.51 -6.62 -2.74
N LYS A 379 12.35 -6.24 -2.19
CA LYS A 379 11.02 -6.74 -2.59
C LYS A 379 10.50 -6.06 -3.87
N ARG A 380 9.53 -6.70 -4.53
CA ARG A 380 8.88 -6.25 -5.79
C ARG A 380 8.17 -4.90 -5.68
N ASP A 381 7.73 -4.55 -4.48
CA ASP A 381 7.05 -3.31 -4.16
C ASP A 381 8.03 -2.19 -3.75
N HIS A 382 9.31 -2.37 -4.06
CA HIS A 382 10.37 -1.41 -3.73
C HIS A 382 10.43 -1.22 -2.21
N ARG A 383 10.57 -2.30 -1.46
CA ARG A 383 10.80 -2.27 -0.01
C ARG A 383 11.90 -3.23 0.38
N TRP A 384 12.56 -2.95 1.49
CA TRP A 384 13.48 -3.91 2.10
C TRP A 384 12.72 -5.04 2.79
N ALA A 385 13.28 -6.24 2.76
CA ALA A 385 12.83 -7.35 3.57
C ALA A 385 13.04 -7.04 5.07
N ASP A 386 12.08 -7.44 5.90
CA ASP A 386 12.24 -7.32 7.35
C ASP A 386 13.35 -8.27 7.81
N PRO A 387 14.04 -7.99 8.93
CA PRO A 387 15.11 -8.87 9.44
C PRO A 387 14.67 -10.34 9.58
N LYS A 388 13.43 -10.57 10.03
CA LYS A 388 12.83 -11.92 10.14
C LYS A 388 12.75 -12.65 8.79
N ASP A 389 12.52 -11.93 7.69
CA ASP A 389 12.37 -12.48 6.34
C ASP A 389 13.74 -12.85 5.73
N VAL A 390 14.82 -12.24 6.23
CA VAL A 390 16.21 -12.50 5.78
C VAL A 390 16.81 -13.75 6.46
N THR A 391 16.31 -14.14 7.64
CA THR A 391 16.82 -15.32 8.38
C THR A 391 16.72 -16.63 7.60
N GLY A 392 15.67 -16.80 6.78
CA GLY A 392 15.46 -17.98 5.94
C GLY A 392 16.56 -18.17 4.88
N PRO A 393 16.77 -17.19 3.97
CA PRO A 393 17.88 -17.21 3.01
C PRO A 393 19.25 -17.46 3.65
N LEU A 394 19.55 -16.81 4.78
CA LEU A 394 20.81 -17.00 5.53
C LEU A 394 20.99 -18.46 5.99
N ALA A 395 19.94 -19.07 6.54
CA ALA A 395 19.98 -20.47 6.97
C ALA A 395 20.17 -21.45 5.80
N LYS A 396 19.53 -21.20 4.65
CA LYS A 396 19.70 -22.02 3.45
C LYS A 396 21.13 -21.96 2.92
N LEU A 397 21.72 -20.76 2.83
CA LEU A 397 23.10 -20.58 2.40
C LEU A 397 24.09 -21.22 3.38
N THR A 398 23.83 -21.14 4.69
CA THR A 398 24.63 -21.83 5.72
C THR A 398 24.66 -23.34 5.47
N TYR A 399 23.48 -23.95 5.25
CA TYR A 399 23.38 -25.38 4.99
C TYR A 399 24.08 -25.79 3.68
N VAL A 400 23.88 -25.01 2.61
CA VAL A 400 24.51 -25.24 1.31
C VAL A 400 26.02 -25.12 1.38
N LEU A 401 26.54 -24.13 2.09
CA LEU A 401 27.98 -23.95 2.28
C LEU A 401 28.59 -25.16 2.98
N ARG A 402 27.93 -25.70 4.02
CA ARG A 402 28.37 -26.93 4.70
C ARG A 402 28.41 -28.13 3.76
N LEU A 403 27.46 -28.26 2.82
CA LEU A 403 27.51 -29.29 1.79
C LEU A 403 28.68 -29.11 0.81
N VAL A 404 29.02 -27.86 0.44
CA VAL A 404 30.19 -27.58 -0.39
C VAL A 404 31.49 -27.99 0.31
N VAL A 405 31.62 -27.68 1.61
CA VAL A 405 32.76 -28.13 2.43
C VAL A 405 32.81 -29.65 2.52
N LEU A 406 31.67 -30.29 2.77
CA LEU A 406 31.58 -31.75 2.87
C LEU A 406 32.03 -32.42 1.57
N ARG A 407 31.53 -31.95 0.42
CA ARG A 407 31.93 -32.45 -0.90
C ARG A 407 33.43 -32.28 -1.16
N GLU A 408 34.02 -31.19 -0.69
CA GLU A 408 35.46 -30.97 -0.82
C GLU A 408 36.26 -31.90 0.09
N ALA A 409 35.82 -32.11 1.33
CA ALA A 409 36.47 -33.00 2.28
C ALA A 409 36.51 -34.46 1.80
N HIS A 410 35.46 -34.92 1.12
CA HIS A 410 35.38 -36.26 0.52
C HIS A 410 36.32 -36.49 -0.68
N LYS A 411 37.09 -35.48 -1.12
CA LYS A 411 38.21 -35.69 -2.05
C LYS A 411 39.46 -36.26 -1.36
N SER A 412 39.54 -36.15 -0.04
CA SER A 412 40.59 -36.74 0.79
C SER A 412 40.17 -38.15 1.24
N PRO A 413 41.10 -39.13 1.30
CA PRO A 413 40.83 -40.41 1.92
C PRO A 413 40.56 -40.29 3.44
N ASP A 414 41.12 -39.28 4.10
CA ASP A 414 40.79 -38.92 5.48
C ASP A 414 39.87 -37.70 5.49
N VAL A 415 38.57 -37.97 5.55
CA VAL A 415 37.51 -36.95 5.58
C VAL A 415 37.55 -36.14 6.89
N SER A 416 37.94 -36.75 8.01
CA SER A 416 37.95 -36.06 9.30
C SER A 416 39.06 -35.01 9.34
N ALA A 417 40.27 -35.37 8.92
CA ALA A 417 41.37 -34.43 8.80
C ALA A 417 41.08 -33.31 7.78
N ALA A 418 40.38 -33.63 6.69
CA ALA A 418 39.98 -32.63 5.70
C ALA A 418 38.89 -31.66 6.23
N ILE A 419 37.95 -32.13 7.03
CA ILE A 419 36.97 -31.25 7.70
C ILE A 419 37.68 -30.31 8.68
N ASP A 420 38.69 -30.79 9.40
CA ASP A 420 39.48 -29.97 10.31
C ASP A 420 40.28 -28.88 9.58
N SER A 421 40.91 -29.23 8.44
CA SER A 421 41.68 -28.27 7.64
C SER A 421 40.82 -27.20 6.97
N LEU A 422 39.54 -27.49 6.72
CA LEU A 422 38.57 -26.56 6.12
C LEU A 422 37.81 -25.72 7.15
N SER A 423 38.13 -25.81 8.44
CA SER A 423 37.43 -25.13 9.54
C SER A 423 37.22 -23.63 9.31
N SER A 424 38.22 -22.93 8.75
CA SER A 424 38.14 -21.50 8.44
C SER A 424 36.97 -21.10 7.55
N MET A 425 36.40 -22.04 6.78
CA MET A 425 35.27 -21.79 5.89
C MET A 425 33.91 -21.90 6.57
N TYR A 426 33.79 -22.58 7.71
CA TYR A 426 32.50 -22.87 8.36
C TYR A 426 32.46 -22.56 9.86
N THR A 427 33.47 -21.88 10.38
CA THR A 427 33.51 -21.39 11.76
C THR A 427 33.36 -19.87 11.81
N GLU A 428 32.61 -19.37 12.78
CA GLU A 428 32.49 -17.94 13.08
C GLU A 428 33.82 -17.34 13.55
N LYS A 429 33.93 -16.01 13.48
CA LYS A 429 35.11 -15.24 13.92
C LYS A 429 36.37 -15.50 13.10
N VAL A 430 36.18 -16.02 11.89
CA VAL A 430 37.22 -16.13 10.85
C VAL A 430 36.73 -15.39 9.61
N GLU A 431 37.58 -14.55 9.02
CA GLU A 431 37.26 -13.77 7.82
C GLU A 431 36.88 -14.70 6.65
N SER A 432 35.58 -14.79 6.39
CA SER A 432 34.97 -15.70 5.42
C SER A 432 33.52 -15.28 5.15
N PRO A 433 32.95 -15.65 3.98
CA PRO A 433 31.52 -15.47 3.72
C PRO A 433 30.62 -16.15 4.75
N PHE A 434 31.08 -17.23 5.37
CA PHE A 434 30.35 -17.87 6.47
C PHE A 434 30.21 -16.93 7.66
N ASN A 435 31.28 -16.26 8.09
CA ASN A 435 31.21 -15.28 9.16
C ASN A 435 30.32 -14.08 8.78
N THR A 436 30.28 -13.67 7.52
CA THR A 436 29.33 -12.65 7.02
C THR A 436 27.88 -13.10 7.19
N ILE A 437 27.53 -14.29 6.69
CA ILE A 437 26.18 -14.89 6.82
C ILE A 437 25.79 -14.96 8.29
N ARG A 438 26.69 -15.43 9.15
CA ARG A 438 26.44 -15.56 10.59
C ARG A 438 26.30 -14.24 11.30
N THR A 439 27.10 -13.24 10.95
CA THR A 439 26.99 -11.88 11.51
C THR A 439 25.65 -11.27 11.16
N LEU A 440 25.21 -11.37 9.89
CA LEU A 440 23.89 -10.93 9.46
C LEU A 440 22.76 -11.68 10.19
N GLN A 441 22.93 -12.98 10.41
CA GLN A 441 21.94 -13.81 11.11
C GLN A 441 21.83 -13.44 12.59
N HIS A 442 22.95 -13.19 13.27
CA HIS A 442 22.97 -12.71 14.64
C HIS A 442 22.38 -11.31 14.75
N LEU A 443 22.69 -10.39 13.84
CA LEU A 443 22.09 -9.05 13.80
C LEU A 443 20.59 -9.10 13.55
N ALA A 444 20.13 -9.91 12.60
CA ALA A 444 18.71 -10.06 12.29
C ALA A 444 17.94 -10.68 13.46
N SER A 445 18.54 -11.67 14.11
CA SER A 445 17.98 -12.32 15.30
C SER A 445 17.99 -11.36 16.49
N ASP A 446 19.11 -10.68 16.75
CA ASP A 446 19.22 -9.71 17.84
C ASP A 446 18.18 -8.61 17.67
N ILE A 447 18.08 -7.94 16.52
CA ILE A 447 17.04 -6.92 16.29
C ILE A 447 15.62 -7.49 16.49
N ALA A 448 15.39 -8.74 16.10
CA ALA A 448 14.12 -9.42 16.36
C ALA A 448 13.89 -9.74 17.86
N TYR A 449 14.94 -9.94 18.66
CA TYR A 449 14.90 -10.33 20.07
C TYR A 449 15.12 -9.18 21.08
N THR A 450 15.98 -8.19 20.82
CA THR A 450 16.28 -7.01 21.68
C THR A 450 15.18 -5.96 21.66
N THR A 451 14.13 -6.15 20.86
CA THR A 451 12.85 -5.46 21.04
C THR A 451 12.06 -6.02 22.24
N VAL A 452 12.73 -6.38 23.33
CA VAL A 452 12.12 -6.75 24.61
C VAL A 452 12.77 -5.87 25.68
N GLY A 453 12.27 -4.63 25.79
CA GLY A 453 12.58 -3.75 26.91
C GLY A 453 11.99 -4.26 28.23
N MET A 454 12.29 -3.57 29.34
CA MET A 454 11.56 -3.73 30.60
C MET A 454 10.05 -3.76 30.32
N PRO A 455 9.27 -4.65 30.98
CA PRO A 455 7.87 -4.82 30.67
C PRO A 455 7.18 -3.46 30.80
N ALA A 456 6.71 -2.95 29.66
CA ALA A 456 6.06 -1.66 29.60
C ALA A 456 4.77 -1.66 30.43
N VAL A 457 4.24 -2.84 30.76
CA VAL A 457 3.06 -3.09 31.58
C VAL A 457 3.43 -4.01 32.74
N PHE A 458 3.07 -3.64 33.97
CA PHE A 458 3.17 -4.50 35.15
C PHE A 458 1.87 -4.44 35.96
N TRP A 459 1.31 -5.58 36.35
CA TRP A 459 0.10 -5.63 37.18
C TRP A 459 0.42 -5.27 38.63
N LYS A 460 -0.34 -4.36 39.23
CA LYS A 460 -0.16 -3.94 40.64
C LYS A 460 -0.86 -4.87 41.62
N ASP A 461 -1.83 -5.62 41.14
CA ASP A 461 -2.69 -6.49 41.94
C ASP A 461 -2.74 -7.89 41.32
N ASP A 462 -3.11 -8.87 42.15
CA ASP A 462 -3.26 -10.26 41.74
C ASP A 462 -4.59 -10.52 41.00
N ASP A 463 -5.55 -9.59 41.09
CA ASP A 463 -6.87 -9.66 40.45
C ASP A 463 -6.90 -9.04 39.04
N PHE A 464 -5.76 -8.58 38.53
CA PHE A 464 -5.57 -7.94 37.23
C PHE A 464 -6.52 -6.75 36.98
N GLN A 465 -6.78 -5.92 37.99
CA GLN A 465 -7.64 -4.73 37.87
C GLN A 465 -6.86 -3.43 37.66
N GLU A 466 -5.60 -3.34 38.10
CA GLU A 466 -4.74 -2.17 37.94
C GLU A 466 -3.36 -2.56 37.41
N ALA A 467 -2.90 -1.88 36.36
CA ALA A 467 -1.57 -2.04 35.79
C ALA A 467 -0.81 -0.72 35.75
N VAL A 468 0.50 -0.76 35.88
CA VAL A 468 1.41 0.33 35.53
C VAL A 468 1.81 0.18 34.08
N PHE A 469 1.41 1.12 33.22
CA PHE A 469 1.91 1.24 31.86
C PHE A 469 2.87 2.43 31.76
N ARG A 470 4.16 2.17 31.49
CA ARG A 470 5.22 3.19 31.36
C ARG A 470 5.23 4.23 32.50
N GLY A 471 5.01 3.78 33.74
CA GLY A 471 4.96 4.61 34.94
C GLY A 471 3.58 5.21 35.28
N GLY A 472 2.62 5.18 34.36
CA GLY A 472 1.23 5.60 34.60
C GLY A 472 0.34 4.46 35.07
N SER A 473 -0.61 4.71 35.99
CA SER A 473 -1.60 3.72 36.40
C SER A 473 -2.77 3.65 35.40
N ILE A 474 -3.15 2.44 35.01
CA ILE A 474 -4.31 2.12 34.17
C ILE A 474 -5.18 1.11 34.90
N LYS A 475 -6.47 1.41 35.04
CA LYS A 475 -7.48 0.49 35.59
C LYS A 475 -8.21 -0.25 34.49
N MET A 476 -8.60 -1.50 34.73
CA MET A 476 -9.40 -2.27 33.77
C MET A 476 -10.75 -1.64 33.47
N SER A 477 -11.35 -0.87 34.40
CA SER A 477 -12.55 -0.08 34.13
C SER A 477 -12.32 0.97 33.03
N GLN A 478 -11.13 1.58 32.98
CA GLN A 478 -10.75 2.55 31.95
C GLN A 478 -10.51 1.86 30.61
N VAL A 479 -9.89 0.68 30.59
CA VAL A 479 -9.71 -0.12 29.36
C VAL A 479 -11.08 -0.53 28.78
N ARG A 480 -12.01 -0.98 29.63
CA ARG A 480 -13.40 -1.27 29.22
C ARG A 480 -14.11 0.00 28.73
N GLY A 481 -13.86 1.14 29.37
CA GLY A 481 -14.35 2.45 28.93
C GLY A 481 -13.85 2.82 27.54
N MET A 482 -12.55 2.67 27.30
CA MET A 482 -11.90 2.90 26.01
C MET A 482 -12.51 2.02 24.92
N ALA A 483 -12.70 0.72 25.17
CA ALA A 483 -13.34 -0.18 24.21
C ALA A 483 -14.77 0.27 23.87
N ARG A 484 -15.56 0.68 24.86
CA ARG A 484 -16.92 1.23 24.62
C ARG A 484 -16.87 2.53 23.80
N SER A 485 -16.00 3.46 24.16
CA SER A 485 -15.82 4.71 23.41
C SER A 485 -15.40 4.45 21.96
N LEU A 486 -14.54 3.46 21.73
CA LEU A 486 -14.13 3.06 20.39
C LEU A 486 -15.31 2.49 19.60
N LEU A 487 -16.13 1.61 20.19
CA LEU A 487 -17.34 1.08 19.54
C LEU A 487 -18.29 2.22 19.08
N PHE A 488 -18.58 3.19 19.96
CA PHE A 488 -19.41 4.35 19.61
C PHE A 488 -18.77 5.23 18.53
N ALA A 489 -17.47 5.50 18.65
CA ALA A 489 -16.75 6.30 17.66
C ALA A 489 -16.75 5.62 16.28
N THR A 490 -16.59 4.29 16.22
CA THR A 490 -16.67 3.49 14.99
C THR A 490 -18.06 3.57 14.37
N TYR A 491 -19.12 3.46 15.18
CA TYR A 491 -20.49 3.58 14.68
C TYR A 491 -20.74 4.96 14.07
N ASN A 492 -20.42 6.03 14.80
CA ASN A 492 -20.61 7.41 14.34
C ASN A 492 -19.77 7.69 13.09
N LEU A 493 -18.53 7.19 13.04
CA LEU A 493 -17.68 7.35 11.86
C LEU A 493 -18.28 6.62 10.64
N MET A 494 -18.80 5.41 10.82
CA MET A 494 -19.48 4.68 9.75
C MET A 494 -20.73 5.43 9.27
N VAL A 495 -21.64 5.79 10.17
CA VAL A 495 -22.92 6.40 9.79
C VAL A 495 -22.73 7.83 9.29
N ASP A 496 -22.06 8.68 10.05
CA ASP A 496 -22.02 10.12 9.78
C ASP A 496 -21.03 10.47 8.66
N LYS A 497 -19.93 9.71 8.54
CA LYS A 497 -18.83 10.05 7.62
C LYS A 497 -18.72 9.13 6.42
N VAL A 498 -18.86 7.82 6.61
CA VAL A 498 -18.75 6.85 5.51
C VAL A 498 -20.09 6.71 4.77
N PHE A 499 -21.20 6.59 5.48
CA PHE A 499 -22.55 6.56 4.91
C PHE A 499 -23.17 7.94 4.71
N LEU A 500 -22.42 9.00 5.07
CA LEU A 500 -22.83 10.39 4.85
C LEU A 500 -24.17 10.75 5.54
N GLY A 501 -24.45 10.13 6.69
CA GLY A 501 -25.68 10.32 7.47
C GLY A 501 -26.85 9.41 7.06
N TYR A 502 -26.67 8.57 6.04
CA TYR A 502 -27.69 7.62 5.60
C TYR A 502 -27.51 6.26 6.27
N HIS A 503 -28.60 5.49 6.34
CA HIS A 503 -28.59 4.19 6.97
C HIS A 503 -28.65 3.06 5.94
N PHE A 504 -27.50 2.44 5.65
CA PHE A 504 -27.38 1.37 4.66
C PHE A 504 -27.13 -0.01 5.26
N MET A 505 -27.59 -0.25 6.50
CA MET A 505 -27.33 -1.52 7.18
C MET A 505 -28.06 -2.69 6.51
N ALA A 506 -27.30 -3.60 5.93
CA ALA A 506 -27.74 -4.87 5.41
C ALA A 506 -27.91 -5.91 6.54
N PRO A 507 -28.85 -6.85 6.42
CA PRO A 507 -29.08 -7.89 7.41
C PRO A 507 -27.93 -8.92 7.42
N ALA A 508 -26.88 -8.62 8.19
CA ALA A 508 -25.63 -9.38 8.30
C ALA A 508 -25.85 -10.83 8.79
N GLU A 509 -26.95 -11.10 9.47
CA GLU A 509 -27.38 -12.42 9.94
C GLU A 509 -27.88 -13.33 8.80
N ARG A 510 -28.31 -12.76 7.67
CA ARG A 510 -28.81 -13.53 6.51
C ARG A 510 -27.70 -14.00 5.58
N VAL A 511 -26.47 -13.55 5.80
CA VAL A 511 -25.32 -13.87 4.93
C VAL A 511 -24.97 -15.36 5.05
N VAL A 512 -24.93 -16.03 3.92
CA VAL A 512 -24.45 -17.42 3.77
C VAL A 512 -23.03 -17.40 3.23
N ASP A 513 -22.12 -18.14 3.85
CA ASP A 513 -20.72 -18.23 3.40
C ASP A 513 -20.31 -19.69 3.26
N ASP A 514 -19.71 -20.02 2.12
CA ASP A 514 -19.16 -21.35 1.87
C ASP A 514 -17.70 -21.38 2.36
N LEU A 515 -17.50 -21.99 3.53
CA LEU A 515 -16.18 -22.10 4.15
C LEU A 515 -15.21 -22.97 3.33
N THR A 516 -15.72 -23.75 2.38
CA THR A 516 -14.93 -24.63 1.50
C THR A 516 -14.60 -24.00 0.16
N ASP A 517 -15.19 -22.85 -0.17
CA ASP A 517 -14.88 -22.13 -1.42
C ASP A 517 -13.43 -21.63 -1.41
N ASP A 518 -12.62 -22.26 -2.26
CA ASP A 518 -11.22 -21.93 -2.53
C ASP A 518 -11.01 -21.25 -3.89
N THR A 519 -12.09 -20.93 -4.60
CA THR A 519 -12.04 -20.31 -5.93
C THR A 519 -11.34 -18.95 -5.84
N PRO A 520 -10.30 -18.68 -6.64
CA PRO A 520 -9.68 -17.37 -6.69
C PRO A 520 -10.70 -16.28 -7.02
N GLY A 521 -10.72 -15.21 -6.24
CA GLY A 521 -11.72 -14.13 -6.30
C GLY A 521 -12.97 -14.38 -5.46
N GLY A 522 -13.25 -15.63 -5.07
CA GLY A 522 -14.43 -16.03 -4.32
C GLY A 522 -14.49 -15.48 -2.89
N CYS A 523 -15.67 -15.03 -2.50
CA CYS A 523 -16.05 -14.72 -1.12
C CYS A 523 -17.57 -14.78 -0.94
N PHE A 524 -18.07 -14.58 0.29
CA PHE A 524 -19.50 -14.57 0.56
C PHE A 524 -20.28 -13.50 -0.23
N LEU A 525 -19.65 -12.41 -0.67
CA LEU A 525 -20.33 -11.38 -1.47
C LEU A 525 -20.80 -11.91 -2.83
N ASP A 526 -20.12 -12.93 -3.37
CA ASP A 526 -20.43 -13.51 -4.68
C ASP A 526 -21.29 -14.78 -4.58
N ASN A 527 -21.63 -15.21 -3.36
CA ASN A 527 -22.47 -16.39 -3.17
C ASN A 527 -23.88 -16.11 -3.71
N PRO A 528 -24.42 -16.92 -4.63
CA PRO A 528 -25.76 -16.71 -5.20
C PRO A 528 -26.88 -16.63 -4.16
N SER A 529 -26.70 -17.26 -3.00
CA SER A 529 -27.63 -17.20 -1.86
C SER A 529 -27.72 -15.81 -1.23
N ASN A 530 -26.74 -14.94 -1.50
CA ASN A 530 -26.64 -13.59 -0.99
C ASN A 530 -27.03 -12.51 -2.03
N SER A 531 -27.79 -12.85 -3.07
CA SER A 531 -28.27 -11.90 -4.09
C SER A 531 -29.04 -10.69 -3.50
N PHE A 532 -29.57 -10.80 -2.29
CA PHE A 532 -30.15 -9.67 -1.55
C PHE A 532 -29.15 -8.52 -1.29
N LEU A 533 -27.84 -8.77 -1.39
CA LEU A 533 -26.78 -7.78 -1.24
C LEU A 533 -26.64 -6.85 -2.46
N GLU A 534 -27.11 -7.26 -3.64
CA GLU A 534 -27.01 -6.48 -4.88
C GLU A 534 -27.63 -5.08 -4.75
N LYS A 535 -28.73 -4.96 -3.99
CA LYS A 535 -29.38 -3.67 -3.74
C LYS A 535 -28.53 -2.70 -2.91
N TYR A 536 -27.57 -3.21 -2.12
CA TYR A 536 -26.71 -2.41 -1.26
C TYR A 536 -25.39 -1.99 -1.93
N HIS A 537 -24.84 -2.81 -2.83
CA HIS A 537 -23.52 -2.61 -3.46
C HIS A 537 -23.32 -1.21 -4.07
N HIS A 538 -24.37 -0.64 -4.67
CA HIS A 538 -24.32 0.70 -5.26
C HIS A 538 -25.11 1.76 -4.49
N SER A 539 -25.65 1.43 -3.31
CA SER A 539 -26.55 2.33 -2.57
C SER A 539 -25.88 3.65 -2.20
N LEU A 540 -24.60 3.65 -1.82
CA LEU A 540 -23.88 4.88 -1.49
C LEU A 540 -23.73 5.79 -2.71
N ILE A 541 -23.24 5.26 -3.83
CA ILE A 541 -23.07 6.03 -5.07
C ILE A 541 -24.43 6.50 -5.61
N GLN A 542 -25.44 5.64 -5.61
CA GLN A 542 -26.80 6.02 -6.01
C GLN A 542 -27.37 7.13 -5.13
N THR A 543 -27.12 7.09 -3.82
CA THR A 543 -27.55 8.14 -2.90
C THR A 543 -26.81 9.45 -3.17
N ILE A 544 -25.49 9.40 -3.39
CA ILE A 544 -24.71 10.57 -3.79
C ILE A 544 -25.26 11.19 -5.08
N LEU A 545 -25.63 10.38 -6.08
CA LEU A 545 -26.14 10.88 -7.36
C LEU A 545 -27.58 11.41 -7.27
N ARG A 546 -28.43 10.81 -6.43
CA ARG A 546 -29.85 11.16 -6.30
C ARG A 546 -30.12 12.30 -5.32
N ASP A 547 -29.36 12.35 -4.22
CA ASP A 547 -29.53 13.39 -3.21
C ASP A 547 -28.91 14.71 -3.71
N PRO A 548 -29.69 15.79 -3.87
CA PRO A 548 -29.17 17.04 -4.41
C PRO A 548 -28.06 17.67 -3.55
N ALA A 549 -28.09 17.50 -2.22
CA ALA A 549 -27.10 18.07 -1.33
C ALA A 549 -25.78 17.30 -1.37
N LEU A 550 -25.82 15.96 -1.45
CA LEU A 550 -24.61 15.14 -1.64
C LEU A 550 -24.06 15.26 -3.06
N SER A 551 -24.92 15.24 -4.07
CA SER A 551 -24.51 15.39 -5.47
C SER A 551 -23.72 16.68 -5.66
N ARG A 552 -24.18 17.81 -5.09
CA ARG A 552 -23.44 19.08 -5.12
C ARG A 552 -22.06 19.02 -4.44
N GLN A 553 -21.85 18.15 -3.46
CA GLN A 553 -20.55 17.99 -2.80
C GLN A 553 -19.60 17.10 -3.60
N PHE A 554 -20.11 16.02 -4.20
CA PHE A 554 -19.29 14.97 -4.80
C PHE A 554 -19.19 15.05 -6.33
N ILE A 555 -20.11 15.77 -6.98
CA ILE A 555 -20.26 15.83 -8.44
C ILE A 555 -20.12 17.27 -8.90
N LEU A 556 -19.19 17.50 -9.81
CA LEU A 556 -18.89 18.81 -10.39
C LEU A 556 -19.71 19.09 -11.65
N GLY A 557 -20.20 18.03 -12.30
CA GLY A 557 -20.96 18.06 -13.53
C GLY A 557 -21.03 16.68 -14.16
N PHE A 558 -21.45 16.62 -15.42
CA PHE A 558 -21.51 15.38 -16.19
C PHE A 558 -20.84 15.57 -17.54
N HIS A 559 -20.20 14.52 -18.03
CA HIS A 559 -19.67 14.50 -19.39
C HIS A 559 -20.82 14.61 -20.42
N PRO A 560 -20.78 15.56 -21.37
CA PRO A 560 -21.89 15.81 -22.30
C PRO A 560 -22.28 14.61 -23.16
N ASN A 561 -21.30 13.76 -23.52
CA ASN A 561 -21.50 12.65 -24.45
C ASN A 561 -21.72 11.30 -23.74
N SER A 562 -21.09 11.07 -22.59
CA SER A 562 -21.19 9.79 -21.86
C SER A 562 -22.18 9.83 -20.70
N GLY A 563 -22.55 11.01 -20.21
CA GLY A 563 -23.38 11.15 -19.01
C GLY A 563 -22.66 10.73 -17.72
N GLU A 564 -21.35 10.52 -17.76
CA GLU A 564 -20.55 10.12 -16.61
C GLU A 564 -20.33 11.30 -15.65
N PRO A 565 -20.39 11.08 -14.32
CA PRO A 565 -20.16 12.13 -13.36
C PRO A 565 -18.69 12.60 -13.34
N LEU A 566 -18.50 13.90 -13.36
CA LEU A 566 -17.22 14.54 -13.05
C LEU A 566 -17.07 14.61 -11.53
N TRP A 567 -16.19 13.78 -10.96
CA TRP A 567 -16.03 13.70 -9.51
C TRP A 567 -15.25 14.87 -8.90
N ASN A 568 -15.72 15.33 -7.74
CA ASN A 568 -14.97 16.19 -6.83
C ASN A 568 -13.91 15.36 -6.09
N ILE A 569 -12.71 15.30 -6.65
CA ILE A 569 -11.60 14.48 -6.15
C ILE A 569 -11.20 14.84 -4.70
N PRO A 570 -11.06 16.12 -4.31
CA PRO A 570 -10.86 16.49 -2.91
C PRO A 570 -11.91 15.92 -1.96
N ARG A 571 -13.20 16.04 -2.31
CA ARG A 571 -14.28 15.53 -1.46
C ARG A 571 -14.23 14.01 -1.34
N LEU A 572 -13.96 13.30 -2.45
CA LEU A 572 -13.74 11.85 -2.45
C LEU A 572 -12.56 11.45 -1.57
N ARG A 573 -11.44 12.18 -1.60
CA ARG A 573 -10.29 11.92 -0.73
C ARG A 573 -10.60 12.11 0.73
N LEU A 574 -11.37 13.15 1.07
CA LEU A 574 -11.80 13.38 2.44
C LEU A 574 -12.68 12.23 2.93
N TRP A 575 -13.62 11.76 2.10
CA TRP A 575 -14.40 10.56 2.40
C TRP A 575 -13.51 9.32 2.55
N TYR A 576 -12.56 9.11 1.64
CA TYR A 576 -11.64 7.98 1.69
C TYR A 576 -10.77 7.99 2.95
N ARG A 577 -10.36 9.17 3.43
CA ARG A 577 -9.66 9.31 4.71
C ARG A 577 -10.53 8.85 5.88
N HIS A 578 -11.80 9.23 5.91
CA HIS A 578 -12.74 8.74 6.93
C HIS A 578 -12.94 7.22 6.85
N PHE A 579 -12.93 6.66 5.64
CA PHE A 579 -12.94 5.21 5.45
C PHE A 579 -11.65 4.55 5.97
N CYS A 580 -10.47 5.14 5.75
CA CYS A 580 -9.22 4.66 6.35
C CYS A 580 -9.25 4.73 7.89
N ASP A 581 -9.77 5.82 8.46
CA ASP A 581 -9.92 5.97 9.91
C ASP A 581 -10.88 4.88 10.46
N LEU A 582 -11.95 4.54 9.71
CA LEU A 582 -12.86 3.45 10.05
C LEU A 582 -12.14 2.10 10.04
N GLN A 583 -11.33 1.80 9.01
CA GLN A 583 -10.55 0.57 8.96
C GLN A 583 -9.56 0.46 10.14
N LEU A 584 -8.93 1.58 10.53
CA LEU A 584 -8.06 1.62 11.70
C LEU A 584 -8.82 1.33 13.00
N HIS A 585 -10.02 1.89 13.16
CA HIS A 585 -10.89 1.62 14.29
C HIS A 585 -11.32 0.14 14.34
N LEU A 586 -11.69 -0.44 13.19
CA LEU A 586 -12.06 -1.85 13.08
C LEU A 586 -10.89 -2.77 13.44
N ALA A 587 -9.68 -2.47 12.97
CA ALA A 587 -8.48 -3.23 13.33
C ALA A 587 -8.22 -3.16 14.85
N ALA A 588 -8.35 -1.97 15.46
CA ALA A 588 -8.22 -1.80 16.90
C ALA A 588 -9.28 -2.56 17.69
N LEU A 589 -10.54 -2.58 17.22
CA LEU A 589 -11.62 -3.36 17.84
C LEU A 589 -11.35 -4.87 17.75
N VAL A 590 -10.83 -5.36 16.62
CA VAL A 590 -10.44 -6.77 16.47
C VAL A 590 -9.36 -7.14 17.49
N GLU A 591 -8.29 -6.35 17.61
CA GLU A 591 -7.21 -6.63 18.57
C GLU A 591 -7.67 -6.57 20.03
N LEU A 592 -8.65 -5.71 20.35
CA LEU A 592 -9.16 -5.56 21.71
C LEU A 592 -10.25 -6.58 22.09
N LEU A 593 -11.08 -7.01 21.13
CA LEU A 593 -12.33 -7.73 21.41
C LEU A 593 -12.45 -9.11 20.75
N ALA A 594 -11.63 -9.45 19.74
CA ALA A 594 -11.76 -10.69 18.96
C ALA A 594 -10.93 -11.87 19.52
N GLY A 595 -10.90 -12.04 20.84
CA GLY A 595 -10.19 -13.13 21.50
C GLY A 595 -8.69 -12.89 21.61
N ALA A 596 -7.87 -13.86 21.18
CA ALA A 596 -6.42 -13.70 21.22
C ALA A 596 -5.97 -12.64 20.19
N PRO A 597 -4.99 -11.77 20.52
CA PRO A 597 -4.53 -10.77 19.58
C PRO A 597 -3.91 -11.43 18.35
N ALA A 598 -4.20 -10.86 17.19
CA ALA A 598 -3.57 -11.28 15.95
C ALA A 598 -2.17 -10.62 15.87
N ARG A 599 -1.32 -11.08 14.95
CA ARG A 599 -0.13 -10.28 14.63
C ARG A 599 -0.57 -9.12 13.76
N GLY A 600 -0.18 -7.89 14.11
CA GLY A 600 -0.57 -6.70 13.34
C GLY A 600 -0.31 -6.83 11.83
N THR A 601 0.83 -7.41 11.43
CA THR A 601 1.16 -7.66 10.00
C THR A 601 0.24 -8.66 9.31
N GLU A 602 -0.37 -9.57 10.05
CA GLU A 602 -1.33 -10.55 9.55
C GLU A 602 -2.72 -9.93 9.47
N LEU A 603 -3.13 -9.18 10.49
CA LEU A 603 -4.39 -8.44 10.53
C LEU A 603 -4.49 -7.41 9.38
N THR A 604 -3.44 -6.62 9.16
CA THR A 604 -3.42 -5.58 8.10
C THR A 604 -3.33 -6.15 6.68
N CYS A 605 -3.02 -7.44 6.54
CA CYS A 605 -2.91 -8.13 5.26
C CYS A 605 -4.07 -9.09 5.01
N LEU A 606 -5.09 -9.10 5.87
CA LEU A 606 -6.28 -9.94 5.70
C LEU A 606 -6.94 -9.64 4.35
N GLN A 607 -7.10 -10.69 3.56
CA GLN A 607 -7.86 -10.63 2.33
C GLN A 607 -9.32 -10.95 2.66
N TYR A 608 -10.26 -10.16 2.14
CA TYR A 608 -11.68 -10.49 2.25
C TYR A 608 -12.15 -11.42 1.10
N ARG A 609 -11.37 -11.49 0.02
CA ARG A 609 -11.54 -12.40 -1.12
C ARG A 609 -10.39 -13.39 -1.22
N ASN A 610 -10.67 -14.58 -1.73
CA ASN A 610 -9.63 -15.54 -2.07
C ASN A 610 -8.74 -14.93 -3.17
N THR A 611 -7.45 -15.23 -3.09
CA THR A 611 -6.45 -14.91 -4.11
C THR A 611 -5.89 -16.23 -4.65
N PRO A 612 -5.24 -16.24 -5.83
CA PRO A 612 -4.59 -17.45 -6.34
C PRO A 612 -3.56 -18.07 -5.38
N SER A 613 -3.02 -17.28 -4.46
CA SER A 613 -1.94 -17.66 -3.54
C SER A 613 -2.39 -17.88 -2.09
N GLN A 614 -3.53 -17.32 -1.69
CA GLN A 614 -4.03 -17.37 -0.32
C GLN A 614 -5.55 -17.24 -0.31
N LEU A 615 -6.21 -18.04 0.52
CA LEU A 615 -7.63 -17.89 0.80
C LEU A 615 -7.89 -16.63 1.64
N ARG A 616 -9.14 -16.16 1.62
CA ARG A 616 -9.60 -15.07 2.47
C ARG A 616 -9.38 -15.36 3.97
N GLY A 617 -9.34 -14.29 4.75
CA GLY A 617 -9.19 -14.31 6.19
C GLY A 617 -10.43 -13.84 6.94
N PHE A 618 -11.53 -13.51 6.26
CA PHE A 618 -12.78 -13.11 6.88
C PHE A 618 -13.92 -14.01 6.41
N TYR A 619 -14.62 -14.63 7.37
CA TYR A 619 -15.64 -15.64 7.11
C TYR A 619 -16.88 -15.42 7.96
N LYS A 620 -18.04 -15.86 7.44
CA LYS A 620 -19.28 -16.02 8.22
C LYS A 620 -19.45 -17.49 8.61
N MET A 621 -19.17 -17.81 9.88
CA MET A 621 -19.38 -19.15 10.43
C MET A 621 -20.70 -19.17 11.20
N HIS A 622 -21.77 -19.64 10.54
CA HIS A 622 -23.13 -19.59 11.06
C HIS A 622 -23.51 -18.14 11.43
N ASN A 623 -23.88 -17.85 12.68
CA ASN A 623 -24.25 -16.51 13.12
C ASN A 623 -23.05 -15.63 13.51
N ARG A 624 -21.81 -16.14 13.45
CA ARG A 624 -20.61 -15.39 13.91
C ARG A 624 -19.71 -14.98 12.76
N TRP A 625 -19.22 -13.76 12.83
CA TRP A 625 -18.12 -13.30 11.98
C TRP A 625 -16.81 -13.75 12.58
N VAL A 626 -15.94 -14.33 11.75
CA VAL A 626 -14.69 -14.94 12.21
C VAL A 626 -13.56 -14.46 11.31
N ILE A 627 -12.51 -13.94 11.95
CA ILE A 627 -11.23 -13.67 11.31
C ILE A 627 -10.38 -14.93 11.43
N ILE A 628 -9.80 -15.38 10.33
CA ILE A 628 -8.95 -16.56 10.28
C ILE A 628 -7.53 -16.12 9.99
N CYS A 629 -6.69 -16.20 11.03
CA CYS A 629 -5.25 -16.08 10.91
C CYS A 629 -4.65 -17.47 10.67
N ARG A 630 -3.52 -17.55 9.97
CA ARG A 630 -2.88 -18.80 9.51
C ARG A 630 -1.46 -18.95 10.03
N TYR A 631 -0.85 -17.85 10.49
CA TYR A 631 0.52 -17.83 10.94
C TYR A 631 0.63 -18.12 12.44
N ASN A 632 1.32 -19.21 12.80
CA ASN A 632 1.68 -19.48 14.20
C ASN A 632 3.22 -19.58 14.35
N LYS A 633 3.73 -19.23 15.54
CA LYS A 633 5.19 -19.24 15.85
C LYS A 633 5.86 -20.60 15.62
N THR A 634 5.08 -21.69 15.65
CA THR A 634 5.55 -23.07 15.46
C THR A 634 5.40 -23.60 14.03
N SER A 635 4.73 -22.89 13.12
CA SER A 635 4.41 -23.36 11.76
C SER A 635 5.68 -23.58 10.94
N ALA A 636 6.74 -22.81 11.22
CA ALA A 636 8.06 -23.01 10.64
C ALA A 636 8.71 -24.34 11.08
N ASN A 637 8.40 -24.82 12.30
CA ASN A 637 8.92 -26.06 12.85
C ASN A 637 8.05 -27.27 12.49
N THR A 638 6.73 -27.09 12.36
CA THR A 638 5.78 -28.18 12.09
C THR A 638 5.44 -28.35 10.61
N GLY A 639 5.79 -27.40 9.74
CA GLY A 639 5.49 -27.47 8.30
C GLY A 639 3.99 -27.37 7.94
N HIS A 640 3.15 -27.14 8.94
CA HIS A 640 1.70 -27.04 8.81
C HIS A 640 1.24 -25.64 9.24
N GLU A 641 0.51 -24.97 8.34
CA GLU A 641 -0.30 -23.81 8.72
C GLU A 641 -1.48 -24.31 9.57
N LYS A 642 -1.83 -23.54 10.59
CA LYS A 642 -3.02 -23.83 11.41
C LYS A 642 -4.00 -22.70 11.21
N LEU A 643 -5.26 -23.06 10.99
CA LEU A 643 -6.35 -22.08 11.03
C LEU A 643 -6.55 -21.67 12.48
N ILE A 644 -6.36 -20.38 12.76
CA ILE A 644 -6.61 -19.77 14.06
C ILE A 644 -7.86 -18.91 13.91
N PRO A 645 -9.03 -19.41 14.33
CA PRO A 645 -10.25 -18.62 14.33
C PRO A 645 -10.24 -17.60 15.47
N HIS A 646 -10.49 -16.35 15.11
CA HIS A 646 -10.74 -15.21 15.98
C HIS A 646 -12.19 -14.79 15.80
N PRO A 647 -13.14 -15.34 16.60
CA PRO A 647 -14.52 -14.90 16.57
C PRO A 647 -14.61 -13.44 16.99
N VAL A 648 -15.20 -12.63 16.13
CA VAL A 648 -15.39 -11.20 16.37
C VAL A 648 -16.74 -10.99 17.06
N ASP A 649 -16.83 -9.98 17.93
CA ASP A 649 -18.11 -9.61 18.53
C ASP A 649 -19.14 -9.18 17.45
N PRO A 650 -20.45 -9.32 17.70
CA PRO A 650 -21.48 -9.07 16.69
C PRO A 650 -21.45 -7.66 16.10
N PHE A 651 -21.10 -6.65 16.90
CA PHE A 651 -21.03 -5.27 16.43
C PHE A 651 -19.85 -5.10 15.48
N THR A 652 -18.64 -5.46 15.92
CA THR A 652 -17.44 -5.27 15.09
C THR A 652 -17.52 -6.10 13.82
N GLY A 653 -17.99 -7.34 13.89
CA GLY A 653 -18.20 -8.19 12.72
C GLY A 653 -19.21 -7.61 11.73
N SER A 654 -20.31 -7.03 12.24
CA SER A 654 -21.29 -6.32 11.41
C SER A 654 -20.66 -5.09 10.75
N MET A 655 -19.95 -4.24 11.48
CA MET A 655 -19.28 -3.08 10.90
C MET A 655 -18.23 -3.47 9.85
N PHE A 656 -17.45 -4.52 10.10
CA PHE A 656 -16.48 -5.03 9.13
C PHE A 656 -17.16 -5.47 7.83
N PHE A 657 -18.23 -6.27 7.95
CA PHE A 657 -19.06 -6.69 6.82
C PHE A 657 -19.61 -5.51 6.02
N HIS A 658 -20.20 -4.50 6.68
CA HIS A 658 -20.71 -3.33 5.99
C HIS A 658 -19.60 -2.54 5.28
N SER A 659 -18.42 -2.44 5.90
CA SER A 659 -17.29 -1.75 5.26
C SER A 659 -16.84 -2.40 3.95
N LEU A 660 -17.09 -3.72 3.77
CA LEU A 660 -16.78 -4.46 2.55
C LEU A 660 -17.86 -4.36 1.46
N ILE A 661 -19.09 -4.00 1.82
CA ILE A 661 -20.17 -3.80 0.84
C ILE A 661 -20.04 -2.42 0.17
N PHE A 662 -19.55 -1.43 0.90
CA PHE A 662 -19.53 -0.02 0.47
C PHE A 662 -18.15 0.52 0.11
N GLY A 663 -17.08 -0.24 0.36
CA GLY A 663 -15.70 0.11 0.01
C GLY A 663 -15.23 -0.73 -1.16
#